data_AF-A0A2H0RS41-F1
#
_entry.id   AF-A0A2H0RS41-F1
#
_cell.length_a   1.000
_cell.length_b   1.000
_cell.length_c   1.000
_cell.angle_alpha   90.00
_cell.angle_beta   90.00
_cell.angle_gamma   90.00
#
_symmetry.space_group_name_H-M   'P 1'
#
loop_
_entity.id
_entity.type
_entity.pdbx_description
1 polymer ?
#
loop_
_entity_poly.entity_id
_entity_poly.type
_entity_poly.pdbx_seq_one_letter_code
_entity_poly.pdbx_strand_id
1 'polypeptide(L)'
;CYTLSNTSFRQRAEQADEQFESMQMENTEDERERVQREYGEVKARFADLPALRHTVCRVLHIEDGLLEQYTTVRINLQAAKKGEGTAEGTESLKSAQDTVQRLTEAERQLQEMAGHVRHCGTPQEFSESGPGTTEAAAFYNRETGEILVNDQYIRQYGRNEEADIRHEMGHAALDILTRRTGLFEGLLLRTSELLDEAIPAHQLPGQERTFRELLVKQGHKWRVDHNWPILLERARQQRANTAEAEALAQEWYEDRLMDELLNKYASWVERGRPTDSGDPEQIALFRHIEDTMEPGEMRELDPQALREADLGERGRRIAEGSFQFGDDETDAAADGGGHGAAESGMLDINTKLIDLRRGIEKVRVFADSFPEFEKTIRPIYDNFDQTHRMVQQEFQAGRATPEGANQAIKYIENKLDPLLKELENIRGEKVSISKAGAGGKKDWRAIFHDFNFVSIMDVVRMFKQGWEDLNRYWTRRGDSKQASLGYAITKLIPKDTPYVGRLQDEFLRRDRDSETKEVNEWKEKFDDFSSYYLLRMLGQVRNKDQAKAIFMLLTDRGRMEWSNEKMWDTLNALSNFSMPIHACRNDDVLRDKWLRKLISDIWGGQDLYTTWRQANDGAVKNGKSKFTAMVDQLSNIQGGLERELINQLVLWEDKRTGRGASTDLNPHLYEEILDYSMRNGKMTMEGKLFYLVRGVAVGLLSIDRLRTMAGETSGILSRYPWLDYFYKKNNTLPEVQALNKRLEEPGKPFDYGPKTTLWLHLEVMRVESTRERISKAISGVRAENLDHEDVPTLVSQADWTNIDRMTGMVSGTREKLSPEAVRNSYTGFGTKFKALARLVQMEEDGVAQFTDRDMHEAAKAIVAYIHMDNIFTRNASRGDRPVLTWDHIDNGTGPSTSNLTVGKYRTPQNDFVFNVVQESGFDFSRYTHINAGNLIRRENMEHPEESDRTRYTPTQQEERYEDARGLMGQLQKTIMQRPDVVKKCLKKFADHFREENYADRAEGWLTEKNTQEYFASRFSSTA
;
A
#
# COMPACT_ATOMS: atom_id res chain seq x y z
N CYS A 1 23.59 16.46 -21.96
CA CYS A 1 23.66 15.96 -20.58
C CYS A 1 24.54 14.73 -20.59
N TYR A 2 25.57 14.69 -19.75
CA TYR A 2 26.44 13.53 -19.62
C TYR A 2 25.79 12.56 -18.63
N THR A 3 24.90 11.70 -19.12
CA THR A 3 24.69 10.39 -18.50
C THR A 3 26.04 9.66 -18.50
N LEU A 4 26.38 8.94 -17.43
CA LEU A 4 27.51 8.00 -17.41
C LEU A 4 27.54 7.26 -18.75
N SER A 5 28.65 7.36 -19.49
CA SER A 5 28.62 6.90 -20.87
C SER A 5 28.44 5.39 -20.85
N ASN A 6 27.38 4.91 -21.50
CA ASN A 6 27.05 3.48 -21.53
C ASN A 6 28.23 2.61 -22.01
N THR A 7 29.28 3.19 -22.59
CA THR A 7 30.42 2.53 -23.23
C THR A 7 31.11 1.47 -22.35
N SER A 8 31.44 1.76 -21.09
CA SER A 8 32.18 0.82 -20.23
C SER A 8 31.29 -0.32 -19.73
N PHE A 9 30.07 0.01 -19.28
CA PHE A 9 29.05 -0.94 -18.87
C PHE A 9 28.58 -1.83 -20.02
N ARG A 10 28.27 -1.23 -21.18
CA ARG A 10 27.86 -1.91 -22.40
C ARG A 10 28.94 -2.85 -22.95
N GLN A 11 30.22 -2.48 -22.89
CA GLN A 11 31.29 -3.40 -23.29
C GLN A 11 31.37 -4.63 -22.37
N ARG A 12 31.03 -4.50 -21.08
CA ARG A 12 30.96 -5.65 -20.16
C ARG A 12 29.69 -6.47 -20.33
N ALA A 13 28.55 -5.82 -20.59
CA ALA A 13 27.31 -6.50 -20.96
C ALA A 13 27.48 -7.27 -22.28
N GLU A 14 28.07 -6.65 -23.31
CA GLU A 14 28.41 -7.29 -24.59
C GLU A 14 29.39 -8.47 -24.38
N GLN A 15 30.38 -8.36 -23.48
CA GLN A 15 31.26 -9.48 -23.11
C GLN A 15 30.54 -10.61 -22.34
N ALA A 16 29.61 -10.27 -21.45
CA ALA A 16 28.81 -11.24 -20.71
C ALA A 16 27.81 -11.96 -21.63
N ASP A 17 27.20 -11.25 -22.58
CA ASP A 17 26.34 -11.79 -23.62
C ASP A 17 27.15 -12.70 -24.57
N GLU A 18 28.34 -12.28 -25.03
CA GLU A 18 29.26 -13.12 -25.82
C GLU A 18 29.65 -14.40 -25.05
N GLN A 19 29.97 -14.30 -23.76
CA GLN A 19 30.26 -15.45 -22.91
C GLN A 19 29.04 -16.38 -22.80
N PHE A 20 27.85 -15.84 -22.53
CA PHE A 20 26.58 -16.58 -22.44
C PHE A 20 26.19 -17.29 -23.75
N GLU A 21 26.32 -16.61 -24.89
CA GLU A 21 26.11 -17.20 -26.21
C GLU A 21 27.10 -18.35 -26.47
N SER A 22 28.37 -18.17 -26.09
CA SER A 22 29.44 -19.15 -26.30
C SER A 22 29.30 -20.44 -25.46
N MET A 23 28.54 -20.42 -24.36
CA MET A 23 28.32 -21.59 -23.51
C MET A 23 27.66 -22.72 -24.32
N GLN A 24 28.40 -23.78 -24.62
CA GLN A 24 27.82 -25.00 -25.20
C GLN A 24 27.39 -25.93 -24.07
N MET A 25 26.08 -26.02 -23.85
CA MET A 25 25.44 -26.87 -22.86
C MET A 25 24.21 -27.54 -23.47
N GLU A 26 24.05 -28.83 -23.21
CA GLU A 26 22.83 -29.57 -23.53
C GLU A 26 21.95 -29.66 -22.28
N ASN A 27 20.64 -29.47 -22.43
CA ASN A 27 19.69 -29.55 -21.31
C ASN A 27 19.34 -31.01 -20.96
N THR A 28 20.30 -31.71 -20.34
CA THR A 28 20.16 -33.08 -19.84
C THR A 28 19.89 -33.10 -18.33
N GLU A 29 19.42 -34.23 -17.79
CA GLU A 29 19.24 -34.38 -16.34
C GLU A 29 20.57 -34.29 -15.57
N ASP A 30 21.62 -34.92 -16.06
CA ASP A 30 22.97 -34.88 -15.46
C ASP A 30 23.52 -33.44 -15.35
N GLU A 31 23.34 -32.62 -16.39
CA GLU A 31 23.77 -31.21 -16.38
C GLU A 31 22.92 -30.37 -15.42
N ARG A 32 21.60 -30.58 -15.37
CA ARG A 32 20.73 -29.93 -14.37
C ARG A 32 21.13 -30.30 -12.95
N GLU A 33 21.46 -31.56 -12.68
CA GLU A 33 21.95 -32.00 -11.36
C GLU A 33 23.33 -31.42 -11.02
N ARG A 34 24.23 -31.28 -12.01
CA ARG A 34 25.52 -30.60 -11.84
C ARG A 34 25.34 -29.16 -11.40
N VAL A 35 24.56 -28.36 -12.15
CA VAL A 35 24.29 -26.95 -11.82
C VAL A 35 23.56 -26.82 -10.47
N GLN A 36 22.60 -27.71 -10.19
CA GLN A 36 21.86 -27.73 -8.92
C GLN A 36 22.77 -28.04 -7.71
N ARG A 37 23.83 -28.83 -7.90
CA ARG A 37 24.85 -29.13 -6.88
C ARG A 37 25.80 -27.95 -6.67
N GLU A 38 26.36 -27.41 -7.76
CA GLU A 38 27.21 -26.20 -7.73
C GLU A 38 26.50 -25.03 -7.03
N TYR A 39 25.21 -24.82 -7.35
CA TYR A 39 24.34 -23.85 -6.65
C TYR A 39 24.22 -24.12 -5.15
N GLY A 40 24.01 -25.38 -4.75
CA GLY A 40 23.89 -25.74 -3.34
C GLY A 40 25.17 -25.49 -2.55
N GLU A 41 26.32 -25.79 -3.18
CA GLU A 41 27.64 -25.57 -2.60
C GLU A 41 27.97 -24.08 -2.47
N VAL A 42 27.82 -23.27 -3.52
CA VAL A 42 28.13 -21.82 -3.46
C VAL A 42 27.19 -21.09 -2.49
N LYS A 43 25.90 -21.46 -2.47
CA LYS A 43 24.94 -20.88 -1.52
C LYS A 43 25.32 -21.19 -0.06
N ALA A 44 25.85 -22.39 0.22
CA ALA A 44 26.32 -22.73 1.55
C ALA A 44 27.55 -21.90 1.94
N ARG A 45 28.53 -21.72 1.04
CA ARG A 45 29.73 -20.92 1.31
C ARG A 45 29.45 -19.44 1.53
N PHE A 46 28.47 -18.87 0.82
CA PHE A 46 28.03 -17.49 1.03
C PHE A 46 27.46 -17.23 2.44
N ALA A 47 26.78 -18.20 3.06
CA ALA A 47 26.13 -18.00 4.35
C ALA A 47 27.13 -17.68 5.50
N ASP A 48 28.36 -18.18 5.40
CA ASP A 48 29.41 -18.00 6.39
C ASP A 48 30.41 -16.87 6.02
N LEU A 49 30.20 -16.18 4.90
CA LEU A 49 31.19 -15.29 4.29
C LEU A 49 31.36 -13.96 5.06
N PRO A 50 32.52 -13.68 5.71
CA PRO A 50 32.66 -12.53 6.61
C PRO A 50 32.47 -11.17 5.92
N ALA A 51 32.80 -11.08 4.62
CA ALA A 51 32.66 -9.86 3.83
C ALA A 51 31.21 -9.36 3.73
N LEU A 52 30.21 -10.25 3.72
CA LEU A 52 28.79 -9.85 3.69
C LEU A 52 28.33 -9.20 5.00
N ARG A 53 29.01 -9.48 6.12
CA ARG A 53 28.77 -8.83 7.41
C ARG A 53 29.32 -7.39 7.46
N HIS A 54 29.99 -6.94 6.40
CA HIS A 54 30.46 -5.57 6.31
C HIS A 54 29.29 -4.57 6.28
N THR A 55 29.46 -3.40 6.90
CA THR A 55 28.41 -2.40 7.08
C THR A 55 27.72 -2.03 5.77
N VAL A 56 28.50 -1.86 4.70
CA VAL A 56 27.97 -1.48 3.38
C VAL A 56 27.07 -2.56 2.78
N CYS A 57 27.39 -3.83 2.98
CA CYS A 57 26.61 -4.95 2.46
C CYS A 57 25.26 -5.07 3.20
N ARG A 58 25.29 -4.89 4.52
CA ARG A 58 24.09 -4.90 5.36
C ARG A 58 23.17 -3.70 5.09
N VAL A 59 23.72 -2.48 4.95
CA VAL A 59 22.92 -1.26 4.73
C VAL A 59 22.35 -1.19 3.31
N LEU A 60 23.01 -1.82 2.32
CA LEU A 60 22.52 -1.89 0.95
C LEU A 60 21.80 -3.19 0.61
N HIS A 61 21.37 -3.95 1.63
CA HIS A 61 20.50 -5.11 1.47
C HIS A 61 21.05 -6.19 0.51
N ILE A 62 22.37 -6.41 0.53
CA ILE A 62 23.04 -7.40 -0.33
C ILE A 62 22.54 -8.82 -0.03
N GLU A 63 22.16 -9.13 1.21
CA GLU A 63 21.57 -10.43 1.58
C GLU A 63 20.21 -10.66 0.88
N ASP A 64 19.35 -9.64 0.81
CA ASP A 64 18.07 -9.68 0.08
C ASP A 64 18.31 -9.84 -1.43
N GLY A 65 19.28 -9.10 -1.97
CA GLY A 65 19.69 -9.26 -3.37
C GLY A 65 20.27 -10.65 -3.68
N LEU A 66 21.04 -11.26 -2.77
CA LEU A 66 21.51 -12.64 -2.92
C LEU A 66 20.33 -13.62 -2.92
N LEU A 67 19.28 -13.37 -2.11
CA LEU A 67 18.05 -14.17 -2.12
C LEU A 67 17.30 -14.07 -3.45
N GLU A 68 17.28 -12.90 -4.10
CA GLU A 68 16.78 -12.74 -5.47
C GLU A 68 17.58 -13.61 -6.45
N GLN A 69 18.92 -13.51 -6.46
CA GLN A 69 19.77 -14.33 -7.33
C GLN A 69 19.60 -15.84 -7.08
N TYR A 70 19.49 -16.25 -5.81
CA TYR A 70 19.19 -17.64 -5.44
C TYR A 70 17.81 -18.10 -5.91
N THR A 71 16.85 -17.19 -6.04
CA THR A 71 15.51 -17.47 -6.55
C THR A 71 15.53 -17.58 -8.08
N THR A 72 16.25 -16.70 -8.77
CA THR A 72 16.50 -16.76 -10.22
C THR A 72 17.10 -18.11 -10.63
N VAL A 73 18.17 -18.57 -9.97
CA VAL A 73 18.77 -19.90 -10.26
C VAL A 73 17.74 -21.03 -10.10
N ARG A 74 16.94 -21.01 -9.02
CA ARG A 74 15.92 -22.04 -8.78
C ARG A 74 14.81 -22.02 -9.82
N ILE A 75 14.34 -20.84 -10.23
CA ILE A 75 13.32 -20.69 -11.29
C ILE A 75 13.88 -21.20 -12.62
N ASN A 76 15.11 -20.81 -12.97
CA ASN A 76 15.76 -21.19 -14.22
C ASN A 76 16.05 -22.70 -14.29
N LEU A 77 16.44 -23.34 -13.19
CA LEU A 77 16.58 -24.81 -13.11
C LEU A 77 15.23 -25.54 -13.25
N GLN A 78 14.14 -24.97 -12.70
CA GLN A 78 12.80 -25.52 -12.89
C GLN A 78 12.29 -25.34 -14.33
N ALA A 79 12.56 -24.19 -14.95
CA ALA A 79 12.24 -23.92 -16.35
C ALA A 79 13.03 -24.84 -17.29
N ALA A 80 14.34 -25.03 -17.05
CA ALA A 80 15.17 -26.01 -17.73
C ALA A 80 14.60 -27.43 -17.63
N LYS A 81 14.18 -27.87 -16.43
CA LYS A 81 13.55 -29.19 -16.26
C LYS A 81 12.18 -29.32 -16.95
N LYS A 82 11.38 -28.24 -17.02
CA LYS A 82 10.12 -28.23 -17.80
C LYS A 82 10.37 -28.24 -19.32
N GLY A 83 11.42 -27.58 -19.79
CA GLY A 83 11.81 -27.43 -21.19
C GLY A 83 12.88 -28.42 -21.67
N GLU A 84 12.88 -29.65 -21.16
CA GLU A 84 13.86 -30.68 -21.57
C GLU A 84 13.82 -30.92 -23.09
N GLY A 85 15.00 -30.90 -23.73
CA GLY A 85 15.13 -31.00 -25.19
C GLY A 85 14.67 -29.78 -26.00
N THR A 86 14.26 -28.66 -25.36
CA THR A 86 13.91 -27.41 -26.06
C THR A 86 15.02 -26.36 -25.99
N ALA A 87 15.01 -25.42 -26.94
CA ALA A 87 15.91 -24.26 -26.91
C ALA A 87 15.69 -23.40 -25.66
N GLU A 88 14.44 -23.12 -25.30
CA GLU A 88 14.05 -22.33 -24.13
C GLU A 88 14.53 -22.95 -22.80
N GLY A 89 14.42 -24.28 -22.66
CA GLY A 89 14.96 -24.97 -21.48
C GLY A 89 16.49 -25.00 -21.45
N THR A 90 17.14 -25.00 -22.61
CA THR A 90 18.60 -24.89 -22.73
C THR A 90 19.09 -23.50 -22.36
N GLU A 91 18.42 -22.45 -22.84
CA GLU A 91 18.67 -21.05 -22.47
C GLU A 91 18.44 -20.81 -20.97
N SER A 92 17.37 -21.38 -20.41
CA SER A 92 17.12 -21.38 -18.96
C SER A 92 18.26 -22.03 -18.18
N LEU A 93 18.78 -23.18 -18.66
CA LEU A 93 19.89 -23.86 -17.99
C LEU A 93 21.20 -23.07 -18.08
N LYS A 94 21.50 -22.46 -19.24
CA LYS A 94 22.62 -21.52 -19.37
C LYS A 94 22.51 -20.37 -18.37
N SER A 95 21.32 -19.78 -18.23
CA SER A 95 21.10 -18.64 -17.32
C SER A 95 21.25 -19.02 -15.85
N ALA A 96 20.82 -20.24 -15.47
CA ALA A 96 21.12 -20.80 -14.16
C ALA A 96 22.64 -20.97 -13.94
N GLN A 97 23.36 -21.55 -14.91
CA GLN A 97 24.79 -21.79 -14.81
C GLN A 97 25.62 -20.49 -14.78
N ASP A 98 25.32 -19.50 -15.62
CA ASP A 98 25.97 -18.17 -15.61
C ASP A 98 25.80 -17.50 -14.24
N THR A 99 24.57 -17.47 -13.72
CA THR A 99 24.30 -16.93 -12.37
C THR A 99 25.10 -17.67 -11.28
N VAL A 100 25.20 -19.00 -11.36
CA VAL A 100 26.02 -19.81 -10.43
C VAL A 100 27.53 -19.54 -10.60
N GLN A 101 28.01 -19.29 -11.81
CA GLN A 101 29.41 -18.91 -12.07
C GLN A 101 29.72 -17.53 -11.48
N ARG A 102 28.87 -16.53 -11.71
CA ARG A 102 28.99 -15.18 -11.12
C ARG A 102 28.96 -15.23 -9.59
N LEU A 103 28.06 -16.02 -9.00
CA LEU A 103 28.00 -16.28 -7.56
C LEU A 103 29.31 -16.91 -7.06
N THR A 104 29.84 -17.92 -7.75
CA THR A 104 31.06 -18.62 -7.34
C THR A 104 32.29 -17.71 -7.41
N GLU A 105 32.40 -16.90 -8.46
CA GLU A 105 33.49 -15.94 -8.61
C GLU A 105 33.42 -14.80 -7.58
N ALA A 106 32.21 -14.32 -7.25
CA ALA A 106 32.02 -13.31 -6.20
C ALA A 106 32.37 -13.85 -4.83
N GLU A 107 31.93 -15.07 -4.48
CA GLU A 107 32.27 -15.72 -3.23
C GLU A 107 33.79 -15.89 -3.10
N ARG A 108 34.46 -16.39 -4.14
CA ARG A 108 35.92 -16.51 -4.20
C ARG A 108 36.63 -15.18 -3.98
N GLN A 109 36.28 -14.13 -4.73
CA GLN A 109 36.91 -12.81 -4.61
C GLN A 109 36.65 -12.16 -3.24
N LEU A 110 35.44 -12.28 -2.68
CA LEU A 110 35.08 -11.77 -1.35
C LEU A 110 35.78 -12.55 -0.22
N GLN A 111 36.04 -13.84 -0.40
CA GLN A 111 36.82 -14.64 0.54
C GLN A 111 38.30 -14.22 0.54
N GLU A 112 38.86 -14.00 -0.65
CA GLU A 112 40.25 -13.54 -0.84
C GLU A 112 40.48 -12.09 -0.38
N MET A 113 39.44 -11.24 -0.43
CA MET A 113 39.48 -9.81 -0.11
C MET A 113 40.23 -9.45 1.20
N ALA A 114 40.03 -10.22 2.27
CA ALA A 114 40.69 -9.97 3.55
C ALA A 114 42.20 -10.31 3.55
N GLY A 115 42.65 -11.15 2.61
CA GLY A 115 44.06 -11.47 2.39
C GLY A 115 44.80 -10.50 1.47
N HIS A 116 44.09 -9.56 0.83
CA HIS A 116 44.64 -8.59 -0.12
C HIS A 116 45.04 -7.24 0.50
N VAL A 117 45.26 -7.19 1.81
CA VAL A 117 45.79 -6.00 2.49
C VAL A 117 47.32 -5.94 2.32
N ARG A 118 47.82 -4.88 1.68
CA ARG A 118 49.26 -4.64 1.48
C ARG A 118 49.70 -3.36 2.20
N HIS A 119 50.62 -3.52 3.14
CA HIS A 119 51.28 -2.42 3.83
C HIS A 119 52.41 -1.84 2.99
N CYS A 120 52.34 -0.53 2.72
CA CYS A 120 53.38 0.23 2.04
C CYS A 120 54.28 0.88 3.09
N GLY A 121 55.57 0.52 3.09
CA GLY A 121 56.53 0.99 4.08
C GLY A 121 56.92 2.46 3.94
N THR A 122 56.60 3.08 2.80
CA THR A 122 56.82 4.51 2.54
C THR A 122 55.63 5.14 1.80
N PRO A 123 55.38 6.45 1.97
CA PRO A 123 54.36 7.16 1.19
C PRO A 123 54.61 7.16 -0.32
N GLN A 124 55.88 7.07 -0.73
CA GLN A 124 56.28 6.96 -2.14
C GLN A 124 55.78 5.64 -2.74
N GLU A 125 56.06 4.51 -2.07
CA GLU A 125 55.56 3.19 -2.46
C GLU A 125 54.02 3.16 -2.49
N PHE A 126 53.37 3.77 -1.49
CA PHE A 126 51.91 3.87 -1.44
C PHE A 126 51.35 4.63 -2.64
N SER A 127 51.87 5.83 -2.92
CA SER A 127 51.46 6.66 -4.06
C SER A 127 51.64 5.96 -5.40
N GLU A 128 52.82 5.34 -5.62
CA GLU A 128 53.17 4.62 -6.85
C GLU A 128 52.35 3.33 -7.06
N SER A 129 51.77 2.76 -6.00
CA SER A 129 50.98 1.52 -6.06
C SER A 129 49.51 1.72 -6.49
N GLY A 130 49.04 2.96 -6.68
CA GLY A 130 47.66 3.21 -7.16
C GLY A 130 47.02 4.58 -6.83
N PRO A 131 47.01 5.06 -5.57
CA PRO A 131 46.31 6.28 -5.19
C PRO A 131 46.89 7.57 -5.78
N GLY A 132 48.17 7.57 -6.19
CA GLY A 132 48.86 8.75 -6.73
C GLY A 132 48.93 9.96 -5.78
N THR A 133 48.63 9.74 -4.50
CA THR A 133 48.74 10.70 -3.40
C THR A 133 49.40 10.04 -2.19
N THR A 134 50.17 10.82 -1.44
CA THR A 134 50.77 10.44 -0.16
C THR A 134 49.89 10.77 1.05
N GLU A 135 48.76 11.47 0.84
CA GLU A 135 47.91 12.02 1.90
C GLU A 135 46.71 11.15 2.28
N ALA A 136 46.62 9.91 1.78
CA ALA A 136 45.60 8.94 2.21
C ALA A 136 46.20 7.89 3.16
N ALA A 137 45.36 7.39 4.07
CA ALA A 137 45.74 6.40 5.09
C ALA A 137 45.63 4.97 4.58
N ALA A 138 44.62 4.69 3.76
CA ALA A 138 44.44 3.46 3.01
C ALA A 138 43.83 3.79 1.63
N PHE A 139 43.81 2.83 0.72
CA PHE A 139 43.17 2.95 -0.61
C PHE A 139 42.90 1.56 -1.23
N TYR A 140 41.65 1.29 -1.62
CA TYR A 140 41.31 0.13 -2.45
C TYR A 140 41.66 0.37 -3.93
N ASN A 141 42.66 -0.35 -4.43
CA ASN A 141 43.02 -0.33 -5.84
C ASN A 141 42.11 -1.26 -6.65
N ARG A 142 41.08 -0.68 -7.31
CA ARG A 142 40.14 -1.40 -8.18
C ARG A 142 40.79 -2.21 -9.31
N GLU A 143 42.05 -1.94 -9.70
CA GLU A 143 42.74 -2.71 -10.75
C GLU A 143 43.34 -4.01 -10.19
N THR A 144 44.13 -3.91 -9.12
CA THR A 144 44.79 -5.08 -8.52
C THR A 144 43.85 -5.87 -7.62
N GLY A 145 42.81 -5.23 -7.07
CA GLY A 145 41.98 -5.80 -6.01
C GLY A 145 42.59 -5.67 -4.62
N GLU A 146 43.72 -4.96 -4.48
CA GLU A 146 44.44 -4.82 -3.21
C GLU A 146 43.95 -3.61 -2.40
N ILE A 147 43.92 -3.77 -1.07
CA ILE A 147 43.75 -2.68 -0.12
C ILE A 147 45.15 -2.25 0.30
N LEU A 148 45.59 -1.09 -0.16
CA LEU A 148 46.88 -0.50 0.17
C LEU A 148 46.77 0.25 1.49
N VAL A 149 47.77 0.12 2.37
CA VAL A 149 47.82 0.80 3.68
C VAL A 149 49.09 1.64 3.79
N ASN A 150 48.95 2.90 4.20
CA ASN A 150 50.04 3.87 4.34
C ASN A 150 50.50 3.95 5.79
N ASP A 151 51.30 2.97 6.21
CA ASP A 151 51.84 2.82 7.57
C ASP A 151 52.41 4.12 8.15
N GLN A 152 53.17 4.86 7.34
CA GLN A 152 53.79 6.11 7.79
C GLN A 152 52.73 7.19 8.07
N TYR A 153 51.73 7.35 7.20
CA TYR A 153 50.66 8.33 7.39
C TYR A 153 49.80 7.99 8.62
N ILE A 154 49.42 6.72 8.77
CA ILE A 154 48.64 6.25 9.93
C ILE A 154 49.39 6.53 11.24
N ARG A 155 50.68 6.17 11.33
CA ARG A 155 51.51 6.44 12.51
C ARG A 155 51.74 7.93 12.76
N GLN A 156 51.93 8.72 11.71
CA GLN A 156 52.17 10.17 11.81
C GLN A 156 50.96 10.95 12.33
N TYR A 157 49.75 10.55 11.93
CA TYR A 157 48.51 11.24 12.28
C TYR A 157 47.67 10.53 13.34
N GLY A 158 48.13 9.40 13.87
CA GLY A 158 47.44 8.64 14.93
C GLY A 158 46.09 8.09 14.50
N ARG A 159 45.95 7.67 13.24
CA ARG A 159 44.70 7.12 12.70
C ARG A 159 44.47 5.69 13.17
N ASN A 160 43.21 5.26 13.14
CA ASN A 160 42.85 3.87 13.42
C ASN A 160 42.95 3.05 12.12
N GLU A 161 44.00 2.24 12.04
CA GLU A 161 44.30 1.35 10.91
C GLU A 161 43.16 0.37 10.60
N GLU A 162 42.57 -0.26 11.61
CA GLU A 162 41.45 -1.20 11.43
C GLU A 162 40.21 -0.49 10.85
N ALA A 163 39.97 0.76 11.27
CA ALA A 163 38.86 1.56 10.76
C ALA A 163 39.08 2.00 9.30
N ASP A 164 40.31 2.37 8.94
CA ASP A 164 40.68 2.74 7.57
C ASP A 164 40.66 1.49 6.65
N ILE A 165 41.21 0.36 7.06
CA ILE A 165 41.11 -0.92 6.32
C ILE A 165 39.65 -1.34 6.16
N ARG A 166 38.82 -1.28 7.22
CA ARG A 166 37.40 -1.62 7.14
C ARG A 166 36.64 -0.73 6.17
N HIS A 167 36.98 0.56 6.10
CA HIS A 167 36.40 1.46 5.12
C HIS A 167 36.72 1.02 3.68
N GLU A 168 37.98 0.71 3.37
CA GLU A 168 38.40 0.21 2.06
C GLU A 168 37.84 -1.18 1.72
N MET A 169 37.63 -2.05 2.71
CA MET A 169 36.91 -3.33 2.52
C MET A 169 35.45 -3.10 2.05
N GLY A 170 34.85 -1.97 2.40
CA GLY A 170 33.55 -1.57 1.86
C GLY A 170 33.60 -1.26 0.36
N HIS A 171 34.61 -0.51 -0.09
CA HIS A 171 34.85 -0.24 -1.51
C HIS A 171 35.15 -1.53 -2.29
N ALA A 172 35.98 -2.41 -1.72
CA ALA A 172 36.30 -3.71 -2.30
C ALA A 172 35.06 -4.60 -2.46
N ALA A 173 34.23 -4.72 -1.41
CA ALA A 173 33.00 -5.50 -1.46
C ALA A 173 32.02 -4.98 -2.53
N LEU A 174 31.83 -3.66 -2.62
CA LEU A 174 30.99 -3.04 -3.67
C LEU A 174 31.54 -3.33 -5.07
N ASP A 175 32.83 -3.14 -5.31
CA ASP A 175 33.47 -3.38 -6.61
C ASP A 175 33.36 -4.85 -7.05
N ILE A 176 33.60 -5.80 -6.14
CA ILE A 176 33.46 -7.23 -6.40
C ILE A 176 32.00 -7.56 -6.78
N LEU A 177 31.04 -7.17 -5.93
CA LEU A 177 29.62 -7.51 -6.04
C LEU A 177 28.92 -6.85 -7.24
N THR A 178 29.33 -5.64 -7.62
CA THR A 178 28.69 -4.88 -8.70
C THR A 178 29.47 -4.90 -10.00
N ARG A 179 30.77 -4.57 -9.98
CA ARG A 179 31.57 -4.29 -11.19
C ARG A 179 32.36 -5.49 -11.70
N ARG A 180 32.93 -6.32 -10.83
CA ARG A 180 33.78 -7.46 -11.22
C ARG A 180 32.97 -8.71 -11.57
N THR A 181 31.83 -8.92 -10.91
CA THR A 181 31.03 -10.15 -11.06
C THR A 181 29.64 -9.94 -11.66
N GLY A 182 29.18 -8.68 -11.74
CA GLY A 182 27.89 -8.35 -12.34
C GLY A 182 26.66 -8.87 -11.58
N LEU A 183 26.80 -9.31 -10.31
CA LEU A 183 25.67 -9.82 -9.52
C LEU A 183 24.66 -8.72 -9.15
N PHE A 184 25.15 -7.50 -8.94
CA PHE A 184 24.37 -6.38 -8.41
C PHE A 184 24.46 -5.11 -9.29
N GLU A 185 24.51 -5.28 -10.61
CA GLU A 185 24.54 -4.17 -11.59
C GLU A 185 23.38 -3.17 -11.39
N GLY A 186 22.19 -3.67 -11.01
CA GLY A 186 21.03 -2.83 -10.70
C GLY A 186 21.24 -1.84 -9.55
N LEU A 187 22.19 -2.09 -8.64
CA LEU A 187 22.56 -1.14 -7.58
C LEU A 187 23.28 0.08 -8.16
N LEU A 188 24.19 -0.11 -9.11
CA LEU A 188 24.87 0.99 -9.81
C LEU A 188 23.90 1.77 -10.71
N LEU A 189 22.97 1.09 -11.38
CA LEU A 189 21.94 1.76 -12.18
C LEU A 189 21.04 2.65 -11.31
N ARG A 190 20.42 2.12 -10.24
CA ARG A 190 19.56 2.92 -9.33
C ARG A 190 20.31 4.08 -8.68
N THR A 191 21.56 3.86 -8.27
CA THR A 191 22.37 4.93 -7.67
C THR A 191 22.77 5.99 -8.70
N SER A 192 22.94 5.63 -9.98
CA SER A 192 23.17 6.59 -11.06
C SER A 192 21.93 7.42 -11.42
N GLU A 193 20.72 6.88 -11.28
CA GLU A 193 19.47 7.61 -11.51
C GLU A 193 19.35 8.79 -10.53
N LEU A 194 19.79 8.64 -9.27
CA LEU A 194 19.84 9.71 -8.27
C LEU A 194 20.60 10.95 -8.75
N LEU A 195 21.65 10.80 -9.57
CA LEU A 195 22.50 11.93 -10.00
C LEU A 195 21.71 12.99 -10.78
N ASP A 196 20.63 12.61 -11.46
CA ASP A 196 19.81 13.52 -12.24
C ASP A 196 18.54 13.98 -11.49
N GLU A 197 18.35 13.55 -10.23
CA GLU A 197 17.26 13.98 -9.37
C GLU A 197 17.53 15.33 -8.68
N ALA A 198 16.45 16.08 -8.43
CA ALA A 198 16.48 17.32 -7.67
C ALA A 198 16.15 17.03 -6.20
N ILE A 199 16.99 17.50 -5.26
CA ILE A 199 16.75 17.27 -3.84
C ILE A 199 15.47 18.02 -3.41
N PRO A 200 14.47 17.34 -2.83
CA PRO A 200 13.23 17.96 -2.40
C PRO A 200 13.44 19.13 -1.44
N ALA A 201 12.73 20.24 -1.66
CA ALA A 201 12.84 21.45 -0.84
C ALA A 201 12.51 21.26 0.66
N HIS A 202 11.92 20.13 1.06
CA HIS A 202 11.70 19.77 2.46
C HIS A 202 12.93 19.14 3.13
N GLN A 203 13.83 18.53 2.36
CA GLN A 203 15.10 17.97 2.84
C GLN A 203 16.18 19.05 2.96
N LEU A 204 16.19 20.05 2.06
CA LEU A 204 17.13 21.18 2.10
C LEU A 204 16.41 22.53 1.86
N PRO A 205 15.78 23.13 2.90
CA PRO A 205 14.94 24.32 2.74
C PRO A 205 15.68 25.54 2.18
N GLY A 206 15.11 26.11 1.13
CA GLY A 206 15.56 27.39 0.55
C GLY A 206 16.72 27.31 -0.44
N GLN A 207 17.13 26.12 -0.89
CA GLN A 207 18.06 25.98 -2.02
C GLN A 207 17.57 24.88 -2.97
N GLU A 208 17.34 25.23 -4.23
CA GLU A 208 17.16 24.25 -5.30
C GLU A 208 18.56 23.80 -5.75
N ARG A 209 18.89 22.52 -5.52
CA ARG A 209 20.11 21.89 -6.02
C ARG A 209 19.80 20.46 -6.47
N THR A 210 20.49 20.04 -7.51
CA THR A 210 20.52 18.62 -7.93
C THR A 210 21.34 17.80 -6.94
N PHE A 211 21.04 16.51 -6.87
CA PHE A 211 21.82 15.55 -6.09
C PHE A 211 23.29 15.55 -6.52
N ARG A 212 23.57 15.57 -7.84
CA ARG A 212 24.92 15.68 -8.41
C ARG A 212 25.69 16.91 -7.93
N GLU A 213 25.09 18.10 -7.89
CA GLU A 213 25.76 19.32 -7.39
C GLU A 213 26.14 19.20 -5.90
N LEU A 214 25.25 18.63 -5.08
CA LEU A 214 25.52 18.40 -3.66
C LEU A 214 26.57 17.31 -3.44
N LEU A 215 26.53 16.23 -4.24
CA LEU A 215 27.50 15.15 -4.19
C LEU A 215 28.90 15.62 -4.61
N VAL A 216 29.04 16.36 -5.71
CA VAL A 216 30.34 16.94 -6.12
C VAL A 216 30.89 17.86 -5.03
N LYS A 217 30.02 18.66 -4.40
CA LYS A 217 30.43 19.51 -3.26
C LYS A 217 30.89 18.69 -2.05
N GLN A 218 30.27 17.55 -1.77
CA GLN A 218 30.75 16.62 -0.74
C GLN A 218 32.05 15.91 -1.14
N GLY A 219 32.24 15.59 -2.42
CA GLY A 219 33.47 15.04 -2.97
C GLY A 219 34.72 15.85 -2.62
N HIS A 220 34.62 17.18 -2.67
CA HIS A 220 35.69 18.08 -2.22
C HIS A 220 35.96 18.00 -0.70
N LYS A 221 34.92 17.81 0.13
CA LYS A 221 35.07 17.64 1.59
C LYS A 221 35.67 16.26 1.93
N TRP A 222 35.32 15.23 1.16
CA TRP A 222 35.84 13.86 1.28
C TRP A 222 37.20 13.67 0.57
N ARG A 223 37.72 14.70 -0.12
CA ARG A 223 38.97 14.70 -0.90
C ARG A 223 39.00 13.73 -2.09
N VAL A 224 37.85 13.29 -2.61
CA VAL A 224 37.76 12.41 -3.79
C VAL A 224 38.31 13.12 -5.03
N ASP A 225 38.13 14.44 -5.09
CA ASP A 225 38.60 15.35 -6.14
C ASP A 225 40.12 15.36 -6.35
N HIS A 226 40.91 15.02 -5.32
CA HIS A 226 42.37 14.92 -5.42
C HIS A 226 42.81 13.85 -6.44
N ASN A 227 41.93 12.90 -6.76
CA ASN A 227 42.17 11.88 -7.79
C ASN A 227 41.98 12.40 -9.22
N TRP A 228 41.34 13.55 -9.43
CA TRP A 228 40.98 14.06 -10.76
C TRP A 228 42.15 14.13 -11.75
N PRO A 229 43.35 14.66 -11.39
CA PRO A 229 44.47 14.73 -12.34
C PRO A 229 44.95 13.35 -12.80
N ILE A 230 44.88 12.35 -11.92
CA ILE A 230 45.31 10.96 -12.17
C ILE A 230 44.30 10.27 -13.10
N LEU A 231 43.00 10.43 -12.83
CA LEU A 231 41.92 9.93 -13.68
C LEU A 231 42.00 10.53 -15.08
N LEU A 232 42.24 11.84 -15.19
CA LEU A 232 42.38 12.53 -16.47
C LEU A 232 43.60 12.08 -17.27
N GLU A 233 44.77 11.95 -16.62
CA GLU A 233 45.97 11.50 -17.32
C GLU A 233 45.84 10.03 -17.78
N ARG A 234 45.25 9.17 -16.96
CA ARG A 234 44.92 7.80 -17.35
C ARG A 234 43.90 7.73 -18.49
N ALA A 235 42.91 8.61 -18.51
CA ALA A 235 41.92 8.66 -19.60
C ALA A 235 42.56 9.09 -20.93
N ARG A 236 43.53 10.01 -20.89
CA ARG A 236 44.34 10.41 -22.07
C ARG A 236 45.20 9.28 -22.63
N GLN A 237 45.64 8.34 -21.80
CA GLN A 237 46.35 7.14 -22.25
C GLN A 237 45.42 6.17 -23.00
N GLN A 238 44.12 6.15 -22.67
CA GLN A 238 43.12 5.30 -23.34
C GLN A 238 42.42 5.95 -24.52
N ARG A 239 42.30 7.29 -24.54
CA ARG A 239 41.58 8.07 -25.57
C ARG A 239 42.50 9.14 -26.16
N ALA A 240 42.77 9.02 -27.47
CA ALA A 240 43.60 9.97 -28.20
C ALA A 240 42.96 11.37 -28.37
N ASN A 241 41.64 11.47 -28.21
CA ASN A 241 40.90 12.73 -28.25
C ASN A 241 40.74 13.29 -26.83
N THR A 242 41.24 14.51 -26.60
CA THR A 242 41.18 15.19 -25.30
C THR A 242 39.77 15.28 -24.73
N ALA A 243 38.75 15.54 -25.56
CA ALA A 243 37.37 15.66 -25.09
C ALA A 243 36.76 14.30 -24.68
N GLU A 244 37.16 13.21 -25.35
CA GLU A 244 36.77 11.84 -24.95
C GLU A 244 37.51 11.41 -23.68
N ALA A 245 38.78 11.82 -23.52
CA ALA A 245 39.55 11.59 -22.30
C ALA A 245 38.95 12.36 -21.10
N GLU A 246 38.56 13.62 -21.28
CA GLU A 246 37.90 14.41 -20.23
C GLU A 246 36.53 13.84 -19.86
N ALA A 247 35.73 13.39 -20.83
CA ALA A 247 34.46 12.72 -20.55
C ALA A 247 34.63 11.37 -19.82
N LEU A 248 35.63 10.57 -20.20
CA LEU A 248 35.95 9.29 -19.53
C LEU A 248 36.49 9.51 -18.11
N ALA A 249 37.28 10.57 -17.89
CA ALA A 249 37.73 10.96 -16.56
C ALA A 249 36.56 11.43 -15.67
N GLN A 250 35.59 12.15 -16.25
CA GLN A 250 34.35 12.55 -15.56
C GLN A 250 33.53 11.33 -15.15
N GLU A 251 33.36 10.35 -16.05
CA GLU A 251 32.71 9.08 -15.74
C GLU A 251 33.37 8.40 -14.54
N TRP A 252 34.71 8.20 -14.56
CA TRP A 252 35.44 7.57 -13.45
C TRP A 252 35.44 8.38 -12.15
N TYR A 253 35.32 9.71 -12.21
CA TYR A 253 35.23 10.55 -11.03
C TYR A 253 33.87 10.43 -10.36
N GLU A 254 32.79 10.48 -11.14
CA GLU A 254 31.42 10.24 -10.65
C GLU A 254 31.30 8.82 -10.07
N ASP A 255 31.92 7.84 -10.71
CA ASP A 255 32.00 6.44 -10.24
C ASP A 255 32.76 6.26 -8.91
N ARG A 256 33.68 7.17 -8.56
CA ARG A 256 34.32 7.22 -7.24
C ARG A 256 33.48 8.00 -6.23
N LEU A 257 32.81 9.07 -6.63
CA LEU A 257 31.90 9.82 -5.76
C LEU A 257 30.73 8.97 -5.28
N MET A 258 30.13 8.15 -6.15
CA MET A 258 29.02 7.26 -5.77
C MET A 258 29.45 6.15 -4.82
N ASP A 259 30.65 5.60 -5.02
CA ASP A 259 31.22 4.54 -4.18
C ASP A 259 31.60 5.07 -2.78
N GLU A 260 32.16 6.28 -2.71
CA GLU A 260 32.39 7.01 -1.46
C GLU A 260 31.08 7.35 -0.75
N LEU A 261 30.08 7.83 -1.49
CA LEU A 261 28.75 8.15 -0.97
C LEU A 261 28.08 6.96 -0.29
N LEU A 262 28.11 5.78 -0.94
CA LEU A 262 27.53 4.55 -0.39
C LEU A 262 28.25 4.09 0.89
N ASN A 263 29.59 4.14 0.94
CA ASN A 263 30.33 3.78 2.14
C ASN A 263 30.16 4.79 3.28
N LYS A 264 30.07 6.10 2.97
CA LYS A 264 29.79 7.15 3.96
C LYS A 264 28.34 7.09 4.46
N TYR A 265 27.39 6.76 3.61
CA TYR A 265 25.99 6.51 3.96
C TYR A 265 25.86 5.29 4.89
N ALA A 266 26.46 4.16 4.54
CA ALA A 266 26.48 2.96 5.39
C ALA A 266 27.09 3.25 6.78
N SER A 267 28.18 4.02 6.81
CA SER A 267 28.83 4.49 8.04
C SER A 267 28.00 5.50 8.85
N TRP A 268 27.05 6.21 8.23
CA TRP A 268 26.10 7.09 8.91
C TRP A 268 24.92 6.31 9.49
N VAL A 269 24.39 5.32 8.75
CA VAL A 269 23.35 4.40 9.25
C VAL A 269 23.85 3.58 10.45
N GLU A 270 25.07 3.02 10.39
CA GLU A 270 25.65 2.24 11.50
C GLU A 270 25.83 3.07 12.79
N ARG A 271 26.06 4.38 12.67
CA ARG A 271 26.14 5.30 13.82
C ARG A 271 24.78 5.75 14.35
N GLY A 272 23.69 5.13 13.92
CA GLY A 272 22.33 5.46 14.36
C GLY A 272 21.74 6.70 13.70
N ARG A 273 22.14 7.00 12.44
CA ARG A 273 21.64 8.12 11.64
C ARG A 273 21.75 9.49 12.35
N PRO A 274 22.93 9.88 12.86
CA PRO A 274 23.09 11.09 13.66
C PRO A 274 22.66 12.34 12.87
N THR A 275 21.63 13.03 13.36
CA THR A 275 21.12 14.30 12.84
C THR A 275 22.03 15.48 13.17
N ASP A 276 22.96 15.27 14.09
CA ASP A 276 23.77 16.30 14.73
C ASP A 276 25.12 16.49 13.99
N SER A 277 25.32 15.75 12.90
CA SER A 277 26.40 15.98 11.94
C SER A 277 26.35 17.42 11.45
N GLY A 278 27.45 18.15 11.60
CA GLY A 278 27.54 19.59 11.27
C GLY A 278 27.43 19.94 9.78
N ASP A 279 26.98 19.01 8.93
CA ASP A 279 26.86 19.18 7.49
C ASP A 279 25.44 18.82 6.97
N PRO A 280 24.51 19.80 6.96
CA PRO A 280 23.14 19.59 6.48
C PRO A 280 23.05 19.14 5.02
N GLU A 281 24.04 19.49 4.19
CA GLU A 281 24.11 19.07 2.78
C GLU A 281 24.40 17.56 2.67
N GLN A 282 25.20 17.01 3.58
CA GLN A 282 25.46 15.57 3.65
C GLN A 282 24.24 14.80 4.16
N ILE A 283 23.56 15.32 5.20
CA ILE A 283 22.32 14.72 5.72
C ILE A 283 21.23 14.70 4.65
N ALA A 284 21.12 15.74 3.83
CA ALA A 284 20.14 15.78 2.73
C ALA A 284 20.42 14.71 1.66
N LEU A 285 21.69 14.51 1.25
CA LEU A 285 22.05 13.41 0.34
C LEU A 285 21.68 12.04 0.92
N PHE A 286 21.99 11.80 2.20
CA PHE A 286 21.69 10.52 2.86
C PHE A 286 20.18 10.27 3.00
N ARG A 287 19.39 11.29 3.35
CA ARG A 287 17.92 11.18 3.39
C ARG A 287 17.30 11.01 2.01
N HIS A 288 17.91 11.56 0.97
CA HIS A 288 17.47 11.33 -0.40
C HIS A 288 17.77 9.91 -0.86
N ILE A 289 18.90 9.33 -0.44
CA ILE A 289 19.18 7.89 -0.60
C ILE A 289 18.14 7.06 0.16
N GLU A 290 17.79 7.41 1.40
CA GLU A 290 16.71 6.71 2.13
C GLU A 290 15.38 6.78 1.36
N ASP A 291 14.91 7.98 1.03
CA ASP A 291 13.60 8.19 0.38
C ASP A 291 13.49 7.57 -1.02
N THR A 292 14.59 7.43 -1.77
CA THR A 292 14.60 6.88 -3.15
C THR A 292 15.10 5.43 -3.25
N MET A 293 16.01 4.97 -2.37
CA MET A 293 16.57 3.61 -2.41
C MET A 293 15.98 2.64 -1.37
N GLU A 294 15.43 3.10 -0.24
CA GLU A 294 14.66 2.18 0.61
C GLU A 294 13.34 1.83 -0.12
N PRO A 295 13.05 0.55 -0.39
CA PRO A 295 11.77 0.18 -0.98
C PRO A 295 10.64 0.62 -0.05
N GLY A 296 9.62 1.29 -0.59
CA GLY A 296 8.41 1.70 0.15
C GLY A 296 7.55 0.54 0.71
N GLU A 297 8.10 -0.67 0.77
CA GLU A 297 7.54 -1.88 1.37
C GLU A 297 8.46 -2.55 2.40
N MET A 298 9.49 -1.86 2.94
CA MET A 298 10.07 -2.26 4.25
C MET A 298 9.13 -1.85 5.41
N ARG A 299 8.00 -2.54 5.49
CA ARG A 299 7.27 -2.74 6.75
C ARG A 299 7.61 -4.13 7.28
N GLU A 300 8.10 -4.15 8.52
CA GLU A 300 8.28 -5.35 9.34
C GLU A 300 9.30 -6.36 8.80
N LEU A 301 10.57 -6.16 9.19
CA LEU A 301 11.48 -7.27 9.40
C LEU A 301 10.83 -8.25 10.38
N ASP A 302 10.68 -9.50 9.95
CA ASP A 302 10.07 -10.57 10.75
C ASP A 302 10.87 -10.83 12.04
N PRO A 303 10.29 -10.61 13.23
CA PRO A 303 10.93 -10.94 14.50
C PRO A 303 11.13 -12.44 14.72
N GLN A 304 10.60 -13.30 13.83
CA GLN A 304 10.82 -14.74 13.81
C GLN A 304 12.06 -15.12 12.99
N ALA A 305 12.34 -14.48 11.84
CA ALA A 305 13.59 -14.67 11.09
C ALA A 305 14.85 -14.37 11.93
N LEU A 306 14.80 -13.34 12.78
CA LEU A 306 15.85 -13.02 13.76
C LEU A 306 15.94 -14.00 14.96
N ARG A 307 14.97 -14.90 15.13
CA ARG A 307 14.98 -15.99 16.12
C ARG A 307 15.29 -17.36 15.51
N GLU A 308 15.01 -17.55 14.22
CA GLU A 308 15.35 -18.76 13.48
C GLU A 308 16.85 -18.83 13.11
N ALA A 309 17.58 -17.72 13.26
CA ALA A 309 19.04 -17.67 13.19
C ALA A 309 19.75 -18.27 14.43
N ASP A 310 19.05 -18.52 15.54
CA ASP A 310 19.62 -19.14 16.74
C ASP A 310 18.63 -20.13 17.37
N LEU A 311 18.62 -21.37 16.84
CA LEU A 311 18.12 -22.63 17.43
C LEU A 311 18.11 -23.70 16.30
N GLY A 312 18.85 -24.81 16.33
CA GLY A 312 19.81 -25.30 17.31
C GLY A 312 20.15 -26.78 17.04
N GLU A 313 21.05 -27.34 17.84
CA GLU A 313 21.18 -28.76 18.16
C GLU A 313 20.82 -29.84 17.12
N ARG A 314 21.78 -30.21 16.26
CA ARG A 314 21.93 -31.62 15.81
C ARG A 314 23.34 -32.19 16.03
N GLY A 315 23.98 -31.80 17.13
CA GLY A 315 25.23 -32.39 17.66
C GLY A 315 24.95 -33.30 18.88
N ARG A 316 24.46 -34.51 18.66
CA ARG A 316 24.03 -35.48 19.69
C ARG A 316 25.02 -35.67 20.87
N ARG A 317 24.46 -35.64 22.09
CA ARG A 317 24.68 -36.58 23.21
C ARG A 317 26.00 -37.39 23.19
N ILE A 318 27.01 -36.98 23.97
CA ILE A 318 28.00 -37.89 24.60
C ILE A 318 28.39 -37.34 25.97
N ALA A 319 28.41 -38.22 27.00
CA ALA A 319 28.93 -38.05 28.37
C ALA A 319 28.28 -36.93 29.22
N GLU A 320 27.69 -37.20 30.39
CA GLU A 320 28.31 -37.73 31.63
C GLU A 320 29.44 -36.83 32.16
N GLY A 321 29.17 -36.11 33.26
CA GLY A 321 30.20 -35.30 33.93
C GLY A 321 29.63 -34.24 34.88
N SER A 322 29.49 -34.58 36.15
CA SER A 322 29.30 -33.62 37.25
C SER A 322 30.37 -32.53 37.31
N PHE A 323 30.04 -31.30 37.74
CA PHE A 323 30.62 -30.68 38.95
C PHE A 323 29.85 -29.40 39.39
N GLN A 324 30.08 -28.95 40.63
CA GLN A 324 29.42 -27.82 41.31
C GLN A 324 30.19 -26.48 41.19
N PHE A 325 29.65 -25.45 41.86
CA PHE A 325 30.13 -24.07 42.09
C PHE A 325 29.84 -23.06 40.94
N GLY A 326 29.44 -21.81 41.21
CA GLY A 326 29.06 -21.19 42.50
C GLY A 326 29.06 -19.66 42.44
N ASP A 327 28.00 -19.05 43.00
CA ASP A 327 27.83 -17.70 43.60
C ASP A 327 28.31 -16.38 42.93
N ASP A 328 27.64 -15.30 43.38
CA ASP A 328 27.92 -13.85 43.28
C ASP A 328 27.69 -13.15 41.91
N GLU A 329 26.65 -12.29 41.77
CA GLU A 329 26.57 -10.85 42.17
C GLU A 329 27.34 -9.90 41.21
N THR A 330 26.85 -8.76 40.70
CA THR A 330 25.52 -8.11 40.55
C THR A 330 25.37 -7.66 39.06
N ASP A 331 24.40 -6.90 38.55
CA ASP A 331 23.31 -6.07 39.09
C ASP A 331 22.13 -5.95 38.08
N ALA A 332 21.08 -5.19 38.40
CA ALA A 332 19.82 -5.17 37.65
C ALA A 332 19.63 -3.96 36.71
N ALA A 333 19.08 -4.23 35.52
CA ALA A 333 18.19 -3.33 34.80
C ALA A 333 17.12 -4.16 34.08
N ALA A 334 15.84 -3.91 34.38
CA ALA A 334 14.74 -4.69 33.84
C ALA A 334 14.28 -4.14 32.49
N ASP A 335 14.16 -5.00 31.48
CA ASP A 335 13.22 -4.79 30.39
C ASP A 335 12.53 -6.10 30.01
N GLY A 336 11.21 -6.05 29.78
CA GLY A 336 10.33 -7.21 29.82
C GLY A 336 9.41 -7.31 28.61
N GLY A 337 9.83 -8.07 27.60
CA GLY A 337 9.02 -8.35 26.40
C GLY A 337 9.31 -9.73 25.82
N GLY A 338 8.44 -10.72 26.07
CA GLY A 338 8.79 -12.10 25.75
C GLY A 338 7.71 -13.18 25.81
N HIS A 339 6.45 -12.91 25.45
CA HIS A 339 5.49 -13.98 25.12
C HIS A 339 4.57 -13.54 23.97
N GLY A 340 4.80 -14.09 22.78
CA GLY A 340 4.02 -13.80 21.56
C GLY A 340 3.90 -14.99 20.61
N ALA A 341 4.12 -16.21 21.09
CA ALA A 341 4.22 -17.42 20.25
C ALA A 341 2.89 -18.20 20.10
N ALA A 342 1.92 -18.01 21.00
CA ALA A 342 0.64 -18.74 20.98
C ALA A 342 -0.52 -17.90 20.42
N GLU A 343 -0.60 -16.61 20.76
CA GLU A 343 -1.71 -15.70 20.39
C GLU A 343 -1.84 -15.45 18.88
N SER A 344 -0.83 -15.80 18.08
CA SER A 344 -0.83 -15.63 16.62
C SER A 344 -1.80 -16.59 15.90
N GLY A 345 -1.95 -17.82 16.41
CA GLY A 345 -2.43 -18.95 15.60
C GLY A 345 -3.87 -18.92 15.10
N MET A 346 -4.81 -18.25 15.79
CA MET A 346 -6.25 -18.30 15.43
C MET A 346 -6.75 -17.15 14.56
N LEU A 347 -6.24 -15.93 14.74
CA LEU A 347 -6.58 -14.84 13.83
C LEU A 347 -5.92 -15.03 12.46
N ASP A 348 -4.71 -15.59 12.48
CA ASP A 348 -4.02 -16.14 11.33
C ASP A 348 -4.95 -17.03 10.50
N ILE A 349 -5.68 -17.98 11.10
CA ILE A 349 -6.58 -18.89 10.36
C ILE A 349 -7.76 -18.20 9.68
N ASN A 350 -8.52 -17.34 10.38
CA ASN A 350 -9.67 -16.67 9.74
C ASN A 350 -9.21 -15.64 8.68
N THR A 351 -8.06 -15.01 8.88
CA THR A 351 -7.45 -14.10 7.89
C THR A 351 -6.94 -14.90 6.68
N LYS A 352 -6.23 -16.00 6.92
CA LYS A 352 -5.81 -16.96 5.90
C LYS A 352 -6.97 -17.59 5.16
N LEU A 353 -8.11 -17.91 5.77
CA LEU A 353 -9.28 -18.38 5.04
C LEU A 353 -9.83 -17.32 4.07
N ILE A 354 -9.69 -16.02 4.40
CA ILE A 354 -10.07 -14.91 3.52
C ILE A 354 -9.02 -14.71 2.41
N ASP A 355 -7.74 -14.74 2.73
CA ASP A 355 -6.67 -14.53 1.75
C ASP A 355 -6.48 -15.75 0.83
N LEU A 356 -6.66 -16.97 1.35
CA LEU A 356 -6.83 -18.20 0.58
C LEU A 356 -8.04 -18.10 -0.35
N ARG A 357 -9.19 -17.60 0.13
CA ARG A 357 -10.36 -17.36 -0.72
C ARG A 357 -10.06 -16.37 -1.83
N ARG A 358 -9.34 -15.27 -1.55
CA ARG A 358 -8.88 -14.32 -2.57
C ARG A 358 -7.97 -14.99 -3.60
N GLY A 359 -7.05 -15.85 -3.17
CA GLY A 359 -6.22 -16.65 -4.07
C GLY A 359 -7.06 -17.56 -4.97
N ILE A 360 -8.02 -18.29 -4.41
CA ILE A 360 -8.93 -19.14 -5.19
C ILE A 360 -9.76 -18.30 -6.17
N GLU A 361 -10.19 -17.11 -5.75
CA GLU A 361 -10.96 -16.21 -6.61
C GLU A 361 -10.11 -15.59 -7.75
N LYS A 362 -8.80 -15.37 -7.55
CA LYS A 362 -7.87 -15.05 -8.66
C LYS A 362 -7.88 -16.15 -9.74
N VAL A 363 -8.01 -17.43 -9.36
CA VAL A 363 -8.10 -18.57 -10.31
C VAL A 363 -9.40 -18.49 -11.12
N ARG A 364 -10.54 -18.17 -10.48
CA ARG A 364 -11.81 -17.92 -11.19
C ARG A 364 -11.71 -16.74 -12.14
N VAL A 365 -11.21 -15.61 -11.65
CA VAL A 365 -11.01 -14.38 -12.43
C VAL A 365 -10.10 -14.64 -13.63
N PHE A 366 -9.08 -15.48 -13.50
CA PHE A 366 -8.25 -15.91 -14.63
C PHE A 366 -9.05 -16.71 -15.65
N ALA A 367 -9.79 -17.75 -15.24
CA ALA A 367 -10.61 -18.56 -16.14
C ALA A 367 -11.65 -17.71 -16.89
N ASP A 368 -12.31 -16.79 -16.19
CA ASP A 368 -13.28 -15.86 -16.76
C ASP A 368 -12.60 -14.80 -17.68
N SER A 369 -11.31 -14.50 -17.48
CA SER A 369 -10.55 -13.54 -18.30
C SER A 369 -9.91 -14.16 -19.56
N PHE A 370 -9.68 -15.47 -19.57
CA PHE A 370 -9.08 -16.21 -20.68
C PHE A 370 -9.90 -17.47 -21.00
N PRO A 371 -11.02 -17.33 -21.74
CA PRO A 371 -11.95 -18.44 -22.01
C PRO A 371 -11.31 -19.66 -22.68
N GLU A 372 -10.16 -19.50 -23.36
CA GLU A 372 -9.41 -20.64 -23.92
C GLU A 372 -8.90 -21.62 -22.84
N PHE A 373 -8.72 -21.17 -21.59
CA PHE A 373 -8.29 -21.98 -20.46
C PHE A 373 -9.43 -22.41 -19.54
N GLU A 374 -10.66 -21.93 -19.76
CA GLU A 374 -11.83 -22.16 -18.88
C GLU A 374 -12.02 -23.65 -18.55
N LYS A 375 -12.01 -24.52 -19.58
CA LYS A 375 -12.20 -25.98 -19.42
C LYS A 375 -11.12 -26.67 -18.58
N THR A 376 -9.92 -26.09 -18.50
CA THR A 376 -8.78 -26.63 -17.75
C THR A 376 -8.75 -26.08 -16.33
N ILE A 377 -9.04 -24.78 -16.17
CA ILE A 377 -8.92 -24.07 -14.89
C ILE A 377 -10.20 -24.18 -14.04
N ARG A 378 -11.39 -24.27 -14.64
CA ARG A 378 -12.65 -24.33 -13.88
C ARG A 378 -12.72 -25.53 -12.92
N PRO A 379 -12.37 -26.77 -13.32
CA PRO A 379 -12.36 -27.92 -12.39
C PRO A 379 -11.33 -27.77 -11.25
N ILE A 380 -10.25 -27.01 -11.47
CA ILE A 380 -9.23 -26.72 -10.47
C ILE A 380 -9.78 -25.70 -9.45
N TYR A 381 -10.44 -24.63 -9.93
CA TYR A 381 -11.17 -23.69 -9.08
C TYR A 381 -12.25 -24.39 -8.25
N ASP A 382 -13.12 -25.20 -8.87
CA ASP A 382 -14.24 -25.85 -8.18
C ASP A 382 -13.74 -26.80 -7.06
N ASN A 383 -12.61 -27.49 -7.28
CA ASN A 383 -11.96 -28.35 -6.28
C ASN A 383 -11.37 -27.54 -5.11
N PHE A 384 -10.67 -26.43 -5.40
CA PHE A 384 -10.15 -25.55 -4.35
C PHE A 384 -11.27 -24.86 -3.56
N ASP A 385 -12.34 -24.39 -4.23
CA ASP A 385 -13.54 -23.83 -3.61
C ASP A 385 -14.21 -24.86 -2.69
N GLN A 386 -14.44 -26.08 -3.16
CA GLN A 386 -15.01 -27.17 -2.34
C GLN A 386 -14.13 -27.48 -1.12
N THR A 387 -12.81 -27.57 -1.29
CA THR A 387 -11.87 -27.87 -0.20
C THR A 387 -11.82 -26.73 0.82
N HIS A 388 -11.81 -25.48 0.36
CA HIS A 388 -11.89 -24.28 1.20
C HIS A 388 -13.17 -24.27 2.05
N ARG A 389 -14.33 -24.52 1.43
CA ARG A 389 -15.62 -24.62 2.14
C ARG A 389 -15.62 -25.72 3.19
N MET A 390 -15.02 -26.88 2.91
CA MET A 390 -14.92 -27.98 3.87
C MET A 390 -14.05 -27.60 5.08
N VAL A 391 -12.86 -27.02 4.86
CA VAL A 391 -11.99 -26.56 5.96
C VAL A 391 -12.68 -25.48 6.79
N GLN A 392 -13.34 -24.52 6.12
CA GLN A 392 -14.11 -23.47 6.80
C GLN A 392 -15.27 -24.05 7.63
N GLN A 393 -16.05 -25.00 7.10
CA GLN A 393 -17.16 -25.62 7.81
C GLN A 393 -16.71 -26.44 9.02
N GLU A 394 -15.65 -27.24 8.90
CA GLU A 394 -15.14 -28.05 10.03
C GLU A 394 -14.48 -27.18 11.11
N PHE A 395 -13.83 -26.07 10.74
CA PHE A 395 -13.32 -25.09 11.70
C PHE A 395 -14.44 -24.32 12.40
N GLN A 396 -15.45 -23.84 11.66
CA GLN A 396 -16.61 -23.14 12.22
C GLN A 396 -17.47 -24.02 13.14
N ALA A 397 -17.63 -25.31 12.79
CA ALA A 397 -18.34 -26.28 13.62
C ALA A 397 -17.55 -26.72 14.89
N GLY A 398 -16.37 -26.16 15.14
CA GLY A 398 -15.50 -26.53 16.27
C GLY A 398 -14.95 -27.95 16.19
N ARG A 399 -15.01 -28.60 15.03
CA ARG A 399 -14.56 -29.99 14.81
C ARG A 399 -13.09 -30.08 14.38
N ALA A 400 -12.54 -29.03 13.79
CA ALA A 400 -11.11 -28.89 13.53
C ALA A 400 -10.44 -27.97 14.57
N THR A 401 -9.28 -28.36 15.09
CA THR A 401 -8.47 -27.47 15.96
C THR A 401 -7.83 -26.36 15.12
N PRO A 402 -7.39 -25.26 15.75
CA PRO A 402 -6.66 -24.21 15.05
C PRO A 402 -5.45 -24.73 14.26
N GLU A 403 -4.62 -25.58 14.86
CA GLU A 403 -3.43 -26.15 14.22
C GLU A 403 -3.82 -27.01 13.01
N GLY A 404 -4.90 -27.79 13.12
CA GLY A 404 -5.43 -28.61 12.02
C GLY A 404 -5.97 -27.76 10.86
N ALA A 405 -6.69 -26.68 11.16
CA ALA A 405 -7.16 -25.73 10.15
C ALA A 405 -5.98 -24.99 9.48
N ASN A 406 -4.98 -24.53 10.24
CA ASN A 406 -3.79 -23.86 9.72
C ASN A 406 -2.95 -24.81 8.84
N GLN A 407 -2.81 -26.08 9.21
CA GLN A 407 -2.17 -27.11 8.37
C GLN A 407 -2.96 -27.36 7.07
N ALA A 408 -4.29 -27.45 7.14
CA ALA A 408 -5.12 -27.61 5.95
C ALA A 408 -5.05 -26.39 5.03
N ILE A 409 -5.05 -25.17 5.56
CA ILE A 409 -4.88 -23.94 4.78
C ILE A 409 -3.49 -23.90 4.14
N LYS A 410 -2.42 -24.12 4.90
CA LYS A 410 -1.04 -24.20 4.35
C LYS A 410 -0.92 -25.26 3.25
N TYR A 411 -1.62 -26.38 3.35
CA TYR A 411 -1.65 -27.40 2.29
C TYR A 411 -2.31 -26.90 1.00
N ILE A 412 -3.35 -26.08 1.12
CA ILE A 412 -4.02 -25.47 -0.04
C ILE A 412 -3.16 -24.32 -0.59
N GLU A 413 -2.63 -23.42 0.24
CA GLU A 413 -1.71 -22.33 -0.12
C GLU A 413 -0.51 -22.87 -0.92
N ASN A 414 0.17 -23.90 -0.41
CA ASN A 414 1.31 -24.55 -1.11
C ASN A 414 0.97 -25.12 -2.50
N LYS A 415 -0.31 -25.37 -2.80
CA LYS A 415 -0.78 -25.82 -4.13
C LYS A 415 -1.33 -24.68 -4.97
N LEU A 416 -1.86 -23.64 -4.32
CA LEU A 416 -2.47 -22.49 -4.95
C LEU A 416 -1.42 -21.47 -5.38
N ASP A 417 -0.39 -21.20 -4.58
CA ASP A 417 0.64 -20.21 -4.89
C ASP A 417 1.46 -20.54 -6.15
N PRO A 418 1.89 -21.79 -6.42
CA PRO A 418 2.54 -22.13 -7.68
C PRO A 418 1.61 -21.94 -8.88
N LEU A 419 0.32 -22.29 -8.72
CA LEU A 419 -0.69 -22.05 -9.74
C LEU A 419 -0.89 -20.54 -9.96
N LEU A 420 -1.01 -19.74 -8.91
CA LEU A 420 -1.17 -18.29 -9.02
C LEU A 420 0.03 -17.63 -9.69
N LYS A 421 1.26 -18.06 -9.39
CA LYS A 421 2.45 -17.61 -10.12
C LYS A 421 2.44 -18.03 -11.59
N GLU A 422 2.02 -19.25 -11.90
CA GLU A 422 1.88 -19.70 -13.29
C GLU A 422 0.77 -18.94 -14.06
N LEU A 423 -0.37 -18.66 -13.41
CA LEU A 423 -1.45 -17.84 -13.95
C LEU A 423 -1.04 -16.36 -14.09
N GLU A 424 -0.29 -15.80 -13.14
CA GLU A 424 0.25 -14.44 -13.21
C GLU A 424 1.34 -14.32 -14.29
N ASN A 425 2.14 -15.35 -14.52
CA ASN A 425 3.08 -15.43 -15.64
C ASN A 425 2.35 -15.50 -16.99
N ILE A 426 1.41 -16.45 -17.17
CA ILE A 426 0.61 -16.56 -18.39
C ILE A 426 -0.16 -15.27 -18.67
N ARG A 427 -0.72 -14.64 -17.62
CA ARG A 427 -1.34 -13.31 -17.70
C ARG A 427 -0.33 -12.25 -18.10
N GLY A 428 0.85 -12.22 -17.48
CA GLY A 428 1.94 -11.30 -17.82
C GLY A 428 2.33 -11.38 -19.29
N GLU A 429 2.41 -12.58 -19.86
CA GLU A 429 2.69 -12.81 -21.28
C GLU A 429 1.54 -12.42 -22.19
N LYS A 430 0.33 -12.93 -21.92
CA LYS A 430 -0.89 -12.71 -22.74
C LYS A 430 -1.33 -11.26 -22.76
N VAL A 431 -1.06 -10.53 -21.68
CA VAL A 431 -1.50 -9.16 -21.45
C VAL A 431 -0.33 -8.17 -21.59
N SER A 432 0.87 -8.67 -21.93
CA SER A 432 2.03 -7.84 -22.22
C SER A 432 1.75 -6.88 -23.38
N ILE A 433 1.90 -5.60 -23.06
CA ILE A 433 1.64 -4.49 -23.97
C ILE A 433 2.67 -4.45 -25.12
N SER A 434 3.87 -5.01 -24.92
CA SER A 434 4.90 -5.16 -25.96
C SER A 434 4.67 -6.39 -26.86
N LYS A 435 4.02 -7.45 -26.38
CA LYS A 435 3.71 -8.66 -27.17
C LYS A 435 2.35 -8.62 -27.88
N ALA A 436 1.46 -7.67 -27.53
CA ALA A 436 0.11 -7.57 -28.12
C ALA A 436 0.11 -7.17 -29.62
N GLY A 437 -0.15 -8.15 -30.50
CA GLY A 437 -0.27 -7.97 -31.95
C GLY A 437 -1.49 -7.15 -32.41
N ALA A 438 -1.41 -6.63 -33.65
CA ALA A 438 -2.47 -5.84 -34.25
C ALA A 438 -3.65 -6.71 -34.73
N GLY A 439 -4.66 -6.88 -33.88
CA GLY A 439 -5.84 -7.73 -34.15
C GLY A 439 -7.21 -7.07 -33.92
N GLY A 440 -7.27 -5.79 -33.53
CA GLY A 440 -8.52 -5.13 -33.10
C GLY A 440 -9.55 -4.85 -34.21
N LYS A 441 -9.09 -4.68 -35.46
CA LYS A 441 -9.98 -4.36 -36.59
C LYS A 441 -10.77 -5.59 -37.04
N LYS A 442 -12.02 -5.71 -36.57
CA LYS A 442 -13.04 -6.58 -37.20
C LYS A 442 -13.14 -6.27 -38.69
N ASP A 443 -13.25 -7.34 -39.48
CA ASP A 443 -13.15 -7.34 -40.94
C ASP A 443 -13.99 -6.23 -41.59
N TRP A 444 -13.38 -5.47 -42.51
CA TRP A 444 -13.95 -4.29 -43.18
C TRP A 444 -15.28 -4.55 -43.90
N ARG A 445 -15.57 -5.82 -44.17
CA ARG A 445 -16.83 -6.32 -44.74
C ARG A 445 -18.04 -6.14 -43.80
N ALA A 446 -17.83 -6.06 -42.48
CA ALA A 446 -18.90 -5.81 -41.52
C ALA A 446 -19.55 -4.40 -41.66
N ILE A 447 -18.83 -3.44 -42.26
CA ILE A 447 -19.31 -2.06 -42.48
C ILE A 447 -20.50 -2.00 -43.46
N PHE A 448 -20.70 -3.04 -44.28
CA PHE A 448 -21.73 -3.07 -45.32
C PHE A 448 -22.98 -3.90 -44.97
N HIS A 449 -23.04 -4.51 -43.79
CA HIS A 449 -24.06 -5.52 -43.49
C HIS A 449 -25.44 -4.98 -43.03
N ASP A 450 -25.52 -3.69 -42.66
CA ASP A 450 -26.74 -3.03 -42.15
C ASP A 450 -27.26 -1.88 -43.04
N PHE A 451 -26.89 -1.86 -44.33
CA PHE A 451 -27.44 -0.88 -45.29
C PHE A 451 -28.87 -1.24 -45.74
N ASN A 452 -29.87 -0.82 -44.96
CA ASN A 452 -31.25 -0.74 -45.43
C ASN A 452 -31.37 0.40 -46.45
N PHE A 453 -31.72 0.08 -47.70
CA PHE A 453 -31.91 1.07 -48.77
C PHE A 453 -33.16 1.93 -48.51
N VAL A 454 -32.95 3.19 -48.15
CA VAL A 454 -34.00 4.21 -48.06
C VAL A 454 -34.41 4.66 -49.47
N SER A 455 -35.66 5.11 -49.64
CA SER A 455 -36.25 5.38 -50.96
C SER A 455 -35.55 6.52 -51.71
N ILE A 456 -35.54 6.41 -53.05
CA ILE A 456 -34.92 7.38 -53.97
C ILE A 456 -35.48 8.80 -53.80
N MET A 457 -36.70 8.96 -53.26
CA MET A 457 -37.31 10.28 -53.04
C MET A 457 -36.78 11.02 -51.81
N ASP A 458 -36.24 10.32 -50.81
CA ASP A 458 -35.61 10.93 -49.64
C ASP A 458 -34.17 11.38 -49.96
N VAL A 459 -33.49 10.64 -50.84
CA VAL A 459 -32.14 10.96 -51.35
C VAL A 459 -32.06 12.35 -51.97
N VAL A 460 -33.10 12.79 -52.68
CA VAL A 460 -33.12 14.12 -53.35
C VAL A 460 -33.23 15.27 -52.35
N ARG A 461 -33.91 15.07 -51.20
CA ARG A 461 -33.95 16.08 -50.12
C ARG A 461 -32.67 16.10 -49.31
N MET A 462 -32.09 14.92 -49.04
CA MET A 462 -30.75 14.81 -48.43
C MET A 462 -29.66 15.44 -49.29
N PHE A 463 -29.75 15.40 -50.62
CA PHE A 463 -28.64 15.77 -51.50
C PHE A 463 -28.11 17.20 -51.32
N LYS A 464 -28.94 18.16 -50.87
CA LYS A 464 -28.52 19.58 -50.82
C LYS A 464 -27.76 19.96 -49.55
N GLN A 465 -28.03 19.31 -48.41
CA GLN A 465 -27.21 19.41 -47.18
C GLN A 465 -26.09 18.36 -47.20
N GLY A 466 -26.42 17.15 -47.64
CA GLY A 466 -25.49 16.05 -47.81
C GLY A 466 -24.39 16.33 -48.84
N TRP A 467 -24.58 17.19 -49.85
CA TRP A 467 -23.49 17.55 -50.76
C TRP A 467 -22.38 18.34 -50.05
N GLU A 468 -22.72 19.21 -49.09
CA GLU A 468 -21.68 19.88 -48.30
C GLU A 468 -20.96 18.89 -47.38
N ASP A 469 -21.68 18.03 -46.67
CA ASP A 469 -21.05 17.03 -45.79
C ASP A 469 -20.27 15.96 -46.57
N LEU A 470 -20.73 15.56 -47.76
CA LEU A 470 -20.01 14.62 -48.63
C LEU A 470 -18.79 15.30 -49.25
N ASN A 471 -18.89 16.57 -49.66
CA ASN A 471 -17.75 17.33 -50.18
C ASN A 471 -16.74 17.62 -49.06
N ARG A 472 -17.17 17.88 -47.82
CA ARG A 472 -16.31 17.96 -46.62
C ARG A 472 -15.65 16.62 -46.31
N TYR A 473 -16.40 15.51 -46.33
CA TYR A 473 -15.87 14.16 -46.12
C TYR A 473 -14.88 13.75 -47.23
N TRP A 474 -15.14 14.10 -48.49
CA TRP A 474 -14.21 13.91 -49.60
C TRP A 474 -12.99 14.82 -49.54
N THR A 475 -13.15 16.08 -49.13
CA THR A 475 -12.03 17.01 -48.91
C THR A 475 -11.16 16.50 -47.77
N ARG A 476 -11.74 16.10 -46.63
CA ARG A 476 -11.04 15.44 -45.51
C ARG A 476 -10.32 14.16 -45.94
N ARG A 477 -11.01 13.28 -46.69
CA ARG A 477 -10.41 12.02 -47.18
C ARG A 477 -9.38 12.28 -48.29
N GLY A 478 -9.42 13.44 -48.93
CA GLY A 478 -8.41 13.98 -49.83
C GLY A 478 -7.21 14.51 -49.05
N ASP A 479 -7.41 15.43 -48.11
CA ASP A 479 -6.38 16.07 -47.28
C ASP A 479 -5.64 15.06 -46.41
N SER A 480 -6.32 14.15 -45.72
CA SER A 480 -5.69 13.11 -44.90
C SER A 480 -5.00 12.04 -45.77
N LYS A 481 -5.51 11.74 -46.98
CA LYS A 481 -4.76 10.94 -47.96
C LYS A 481 -3.55 11.68 -48.52
N GLN A 482 -3.65 12.97 -48.82
CA GLN A 482 -2.52 13.80 -49.27
C GLN A 482 -1.47 13.96 -48.17
N ALA A 483 -1.89 14.11 -46.92
CA ALA A 483 -1.00 14.17 -45.76
C ALA A 483 -0.33 12.82 -45.50
N SER A 484 -1.06 11.70 -45.53
CA SER A 484 -0.45 10.37 -45.37
C SER A 484 0.45 9.97 -46.55
N LEU A 485 0.09 10.31 -47.79
CA LEU A 485 0.91 10.09 -48.99
C LEU A 485 2.14 11.00 -48.98
N GLY A 486 1.96 12.28 -48.64
CA GLY A 486 3.03 13.26 -48.49
C GLY A 486 4.00 12.88 -47.37
N TYR A 487 3.50 12.44 -46.22
CA TYR A 487 4.30 11.88 -45.12
C TYR A 487 5.05 10.62 -45.55
N ALA A 488 4.40 9.68 -46.26
CA ALA A 488 5.04 8.46 -46.74
C ALA A 488 6.16 8.74 -47.78
N ILE A 489 5.96 9.73 -48.65
CA ILE A 489 6.96 10.17 -49.64
C ILE A 489 8.12 10.92 -48.95
N THR A 490 7.82 11.82 -48.00
CA THR A 490 8.83 12.60 -47.27
C THR A 490 9.61 11.77 -46.23
N LYS A 491 9.05 10.65 -45.73
CA LYS A 491 9.71 9.75 -44.76
C LYS A 491 11.04 9.16 -45.27
N LEU A 492 11.25 9.10 -46.58
CA LEU A 492 12.49 8.63 -47.21
C LEU A 492 13.62 9.69 -47.23
N ILE A 493 13.35 10.91 -46.76
CA ILE A 493 14.28 12.05 -46.82
C ILE A 493 14.81 12.34 -45.42
N PRO A 494 16.14 12.45 -45.20
CA PRO A 494 16.71 12.77 -43.90
C PRO A 494 16.20 14.11 -43.35
N LYS A 495 15.86 14.15 -42.06
CA LYS A 495 15.29 15.34 -41.38
C LYS A 495 16.18 16.58 -41.45
N ASP A 496 17.49 16.37 -41.57
CA ASP A 496 18.51 17.43 -41.60
C ASP A 496 18.56 18.18 -42.94
N THR A 497 17.76 17.77 -43.93
CA THR A 497 17.69 18.39 -45.25
C THR A 497 16.94 19.73 -45.18
N PRO A 498 17.58 20.88 -45.47
CA PRO A 498 16.93 22.19 -45.38
C PRO A 498 15.70 22.30 -46.29
N TYR A 499 14.67 22.99 -45.80
CA TYR A 499 13.37 23.20 -46.45
C TYR A 499 12.50 21.93 -46.62
N VAL A 500 13.07 20.81 -47.08
CA VAL A 500 12.32 19.58 -47.38
C VAL A 500 11.96 18.78 -46.13
N GLY A 501 12.83 18.71 -45.12
CA GLY A 501 12.50 18.06 -43.83
C GLY A 501 11.30 18.71 -43.12
N ARG A 502 11.13 20.03 -43.28
CA ARG A 502 10.00 20.79 -42.69
C ARG A 502 8.63 20.46 -43.30
N LEU A 503 8.60 19.88 -44.51
CA LEU A 503 7.34 19.45 -45.13
C LEU A 503 6.72 18.25 -44.39
N GLN A 504 7.54 17.39 -43.77
CA GLN A 504 7.05 16.29 -42.94
C GLN A 504 6.22 16.81 -41.76
N ASP A 505 6.72 17.84 -41.07
CA ASP A 505 6.03 18.50 -39.96
C ASP A 505 4.80 19.29 -40.45
N GLU A 506 4.85 19.90 -41.64
CA GLU A 506 3.72 20.63 -42.21
C GLU A 506 2.54 19.70 -42.57
N PHE A 507 2.81 18.52 -43.14
CA PHE A 507 1.75 17.53 -43.40
C PHE A 507 1.13 16.99 -42.10
N LEU A 508 1.95 16.72 -41.07
CA LEU A 508 1.46 16.35 -39.74
C LEU A 508 0.64 17.49 -39.08
N ARG A 509 1.02 18.75 -39.30
CA ARG A 509 0.25 19.90 -38.82
C ARG A 509 -1.10 20.00 -39.51
N ARG A 510 -1.17 19.83 -40.83
CA ARG A 510 -2.42 19.92 -41.61
C ARG A 510 -3.45 18.83 -41.21
N ASP A 511 -3.01 17.60 -40.96
CA ASP A 511 -3.89 16.52 -40.50
C ASP A 511 -4.44 16.81 -39.09
N ARG A 512 -3.59 17.34 -38.18
CA ARG A 512 -3.99 17.82 -36.83
C ARG A 512 -4.93 19.04 -36.86
N ASP A 513 -4.67 20.01 -37.74
CA ASP A 513 -5.51 21.20 -37.93
C ASP A 513 -6.91 20.82 -38.47
N SER A 514 -6.99 19.78 -39.31
CA SER A 514 -8.25 19.21 -39.82
C SER A 514 -9.00 18.47 -38.71
N GLU A 515 -8.34 17.58 -37.97
CA GLU A 515 -8.93 16.84 -36.84
C GLU A 515 -9.47 17.81 -35.77
N THR A 516 -8.71 18.84 -35.40
CA THR A 516 -9.10 19.80 -34.36
C THR A 516 -10.38 20.56 -34.72
N LYS A 517 -10.55 20.94 -35.99
CA LYS A 517 -11.78 21.59 -36.48
C LYS A 517 -13.00 20.67 -36.37
N GLU A 518 -12.89 19.44 -36.86
CA GLU A 518 -14.01 18.49 -36.81
C GLU A 518 -14.37 18.10 -35.37
N VAL A 519 -13.38 17.91 -34.50
CA VAL A 519 -13.61 17.67 -33.06
C VAL A 519 -14.36 18.85 -32.43
N ASN A 520 -14.00 20.10 -32.74
CA ASN A 520 -14.69 21.27 -32.21
C ASN A 520 -16.14 21.38 -32.73
N GLU A 521 -16.40 21.13 -34.01
CA GLU A 521 -17.77 21.06 -34.55
C GLU A 521 -18.61 19.97 -33.85
N TRP A 522 -18.01 18.82 -33.52
CA TRP A 522 -18.69 17.80 -32.73
C TRP A 522 -18.90 18.22 -31.26
N LYS A 523 -17.95 18.95 -30.65
CA LYS A 523 -18.15 19.51 -29.30
C LYS A 523 -19.33 20.49 -29.28
N GLU A 524 -19.41 21.41 -30.24
CA GLU A 524 -20.53 22.36 -30.37
C GLU A 524 -21.87 21.63 -30.55
N LYS A 525 -21.94 20.63 -31.44
CA LYS A 525 -23.16 19.80 -31.65
C LYS A 525 -23.60 19.00 -30.42
N PHE A 526 -22.72 18.78 -29.46
CA PHE A 526 -22.94 17.94 -28.29
C PHE A 526 -22.98 18.71 -26.97
N ASP A 527 -22.82 20.04 -26.98
CA ASP A 527 -22.73 20.79 -25.73
C ASP A 527 -24.07 20.81 -24.97
N ASP A 528 -25.20 20.88 -25.67
CA ASP A 528 -26.53 20.77 -25.03
C ASP A 528 -26.87 19.35 -24.54
N PHE A 529 -26.09 18.32 -24.87
CA PHE A 529 -26.39 16.94 -24.50
C PHE A 529 -25.98 16.64 -23.05
N SER A 530 -26.84 15.94 -22.31
CA SER A 530 -26.52 15.53 -20.93
C SER A 530 -25.33 14.57 -20.89
N SER A 531 -24.47 14.68 -19.87
CA SER A 531 -23.27 13.83 -19.76
C SER A 531 -23.59 12.33 -19.70
N TYR A 532 -24.78 11.94 -19.23
CA TYR A 532 -25.24 10.55 -19.27
C TYR A 532 -25.63 10.08 -20.67
N TYR A 533 -26.24 10.95 -21.48
CA TYR A 533 -26.47 10.67 -22.89
C TYR A 533 -25.13 10.55 -23.64
N LEU A 534 -24.18 11.45 -23.35
CA LEU A 534 -22.81 11.41 -23.89
C LEU A 534 -22.08 10.10 -23.52
N LEU A 535 -22.12 9.64 -22.26
CA LEU A 535 -21.56 8.35 -21.85
C LEU A 535 -22.22 7.16 -22.59
N ARG A 536 -23.55 7.17 -22.74
CA ARG A 536 -24.27 6.13 -23.50
C ARG A 536 -23.89 6.14 -24.98
N MET A 537 -23.80 7.33 -25.58
CA MET A 537 -23.42 7.53 -26.97
C MET A 537 -21.96 7.11 -27.21
N LEU A 538 -21.05 7.41 -26.28
CA LEU A 538 -19.64 7.00 -26.33
C LEU A 538 -19.52 5.49 -26.52
N GLY A 539 -20.35 4.69 -25.83
CA GLY A 539 -20.40 3.24 -25.98
C GLY A 539 -20.98 2.70 -27.30
N GLN A 540 -21.33 3.57 -28.24
CA GLN A 540 -21.94 3.23 -29.53
C GLN A 540 -21.26 3.91 -30.73
N VAL A 541 -20.36 4.87 -30.49
CA VAL A 541 -19.72 5.67 -31.54
C VAL A 541 -18.72 4.84 -32.35
N ARG A 542 -18.67 5.08 -33.66
CA ARG A 542 -17.71 4.45 -34.60
C ARG A 542 -16.84 5.46 -35.36
N ASN A 543 -17.00 6.76 -35.09
CA ASN A 543 -16.18 7.84 -35.64
C ASN A 543 -15.16 8.31 -34.58
N LYS A 544 -13.86 8.36 -34.92
CA LYS A 544 -12.78 8.72 -33.98
C LYS A 544 -12.84 10.17 -33.48
N ASP A 545 -13.32 11.10 -34.29
CA ASP A 545 -13.35 12.54 -33.97
C ASP A 545 -14.59 12.84 -33.11
N GLN A 546 -15.72 12.19 -33.45
CA GLN A 546 -16.93 12.18 -32.63
C GLN A 546 -16.64 11.60 -31.23
N ALA A 547 -15.91 10.47 -31.14
CA ALA A 547 -15.52 9.89 -29.86
C ALA A 547 -14.62 10.84 -29.06
N LYS A 548 -13.63 11.47 -29.71
CA LYS A 548 -12.73 12.45 -29.09
C LYS A 548 -13.46 13.67 -28.53
N ALA A 549 -14.43 14.21 -29.27
CA ALA A 549 -15.27 15.31 -28.80
C ALA A 549 -16.08 14.91 -27.54
N ILE A 550 -16.62 13.70 -27.50
CA ILE A 550 -17.33 13.16 -26.33
C ILE A 550 -16.39 12.98 -25.13
N PHE A 551 -15.19 12.40 -25.33
CA PHE A 551 -14.18 12.31 -24.26
C PHE A 551 -13.88 13.70 -23.68
N MET A 552 -13.59 14.69 -24.54
CA MET A 552 -13.29 16.07 -24.10
C MET A 552 -14.46 16.69 -23.33
N LEU A 553 -15.70 16.60 -23.82
CA LEU A 553 -16.87 17.12 -23.09
C LEU A 553 -17.09 16.43 -21.75
N LEU A 554 -16.87 15.12 -21.66
CA LEU A 554 -17.01 14.37 -20.42
C LEU A 554 -15.90 14.74 -19.42
N THR A 555 -14.65 14.94 -19.87
CA THR A 555 -13.54 15.35 -19.02
C THR A 555 -13.69 16.80 -18.56
N ASP A 556 -14.05 17.72 -19.45
CA ASP A 556 -14.28 19.15 -19.15
C ASP A 556 -15.40 19.33 -18.09
N ARG A 557 -16.36 18.40 -18.07
CA ARG A 557 -17.48 18.38 -17.10
C ARG A 557 -17.20 17.58 -15.84
N GLY A 558 -16.06 16.89 -15.72
CA GLY A 558 -15.78 15.99 -14.59
C GLY A 558 -16.77 14.82 -14.50
N ARG A 559 -17.16 14.26 -15.64
CA ARG A 559 -18.15 13.17 -15.79
C ARG A 559 -17.60 11.97 -16.55
N MET A 560 -16.29 11.91 -16.82
CA MET A 560 -15.67 10.79 -17.51
C MET A 560 -15.52 9.59 -16.56
N GLU A 561 -16.06 8.45 -16.96
CA GLU A 561 -15.95 7.18 -16.22
C GLU A 561 -14.94 6.26 -16.90
N TRP A 562 -13.71 6.23 -16.41
CA TRP A 562 -12.63 5.40 -16.97
C TRP A 562 -12.85 3.89 -16.81
N SER A 563 -13.79 3.49 -15.94
CA SER A 563 -14.17 2.10 -15.69
C SER A 563 -15.34 1.59 -16.56
N ASN A 564 -15.82 2.38 -17.52
CA ASN A 564 -17.00 2.03 -18.30
C ASN A 564 -16.69 1.02 -19.42
N GLU A 565 -17.12 -0.23 -19.27
CA GLU A 565 -16.86 -1.32 -20.23
C GLU A 565 -17.30 -1.00 -21.67
N LYS A 566 -18.42 -0.29 -21.87
CA LYS A 566 -18.92 0.07 -23.21
C LYS A 566 -18.02 1.10 -23.91
N MET A 567 -17.35 1.95 -23.13
CA MET A 567 -16.33 2.86 -23.64
C MET A 567 -15.06 2.09 -24.04
N TRP A 568 -14.68 1.05 -23.28
CA TRP A 568 -13.60 0.14 -23.67
C TRP A 568 -13.91 -0.64 -24.96
N ASP A 569 -15.12 -1.17 -25.12
CA ASP A 569 -15.60 -1.79 -26.37
C ASP A 569 -15.46 -0.84 -27.57
N THR A 570 -15.67 0.46 -27.34
CA THR A 570 -15.56 1.48 -28.39
C THR A 570 -14.11 1.80 -28.72
N LEU A 571 -13.23 1.92 -27.73
CA LEU A 571 -11.79 2.07 -27.97
C LEU A 571 -11.21 0.85 -28.69
N ASN A 572 -11.60 -0.37 -28.32
CA ASN A 572 -11.22 -1.62 -29.00
C ASN A 572 -11.68 -1.67 -30.46
N ALA A 573 -12.85 -1.11 -30.78
CA ALA A 573 -13.36 -1.05 -32.15
C ALA A 573 -12.69 0.04 -33.03
N LEU A 574 -12.09 1.06 -32.41
CA LEU A 574 -11.41 2.16 -33.09
C LEU A 574 -9.89 1.93 -33.25
N SER A 575 -9.28 1.23 -32.30
CA SER A 575 -7.83 0.95 -32.27
C SER A 575 -7.44 -0.26 -33.14
N ASN A 576 -6.17 -0.35 -33.51
CA ASN A 576 -5.55 -1.55 -34.06
C ASN A 576 -5.32 -2.65 -33.00
N PHE A 577 -5.35 -2.29 -31.71
CA PHE A 577 -5.19 -3.21 -30.58
C PHE A 577 -6.53 -3.42 -29.86
N SER A 578 -6.63 -4.47 -29.05
CA SER A 578 -7.79 -4.76 -28.21
C SER A 578 -7.36 -5.02 -26.78
N MET A 579 -7.86 -4.23 -25.83
CA MET A 579 -7.64 -4.48 -24.39
C MET A 579 -8.50 -5.66 -23.90
N PRO A 580 -7.98 -6.51 -23.00
CA PRO A 580 -8.73 -7.60 -22.38
C PRO A 580 -9.66 -7.05 -21.29
N ILE A 581 -10.93 -6.80 -21.64
CA ILE A 581 -11.94 -6.15 -20.79
C ILE A 581 -12.05 -6.80 -19.39
N HIS A 582 -12.16 -8.12 -19.32
CA HIS A 582 -12.28 -8.84 -18.04
C HIS A 582 -11.02 -8.73 -17.15
N ALA A 583 -9.82 -8.75 -17.73
CA ALA A 583 -8.59 -8.55 -16.97
C ALA A 583 -8.47 -7.08 -16.48
N CYS A 584 -8.76 -6.11 -17.33
CA CYS A 584 -8.73 -4.67 -17.01
C CYS A 584 -9.82 -4.24 -16.02
N ARG A 585 -10.93 -4.98 -15.88
CA ARG A 585 -11.94 -4.78 -14.83
C ARG A 585 -11.39 -5.04 -13.42
N ASN A 586 -10.39 -5.92 -13.32
CA ASN A 586 -9.85 -6.41 -12.05
C ASN A 586 -8.42 -5.89 -11.78
N ASP A 587 -7.88 -5.00 -12.64
CA ASP A 587 -6.53 -4.46 -12.55
C ASP A 587 -6.42 -3.13 -13.28
N ASP A 588 -6.31 -2.07 -12.47
CA ASP A 588 -6.39 -0.69 -12.94
C ASP A 588 -5.07 -0.15 -13.46
N VAL A 589 -3.94 -0.66 -12.95
CA VAL A 589 -2.62 -0.33 -13.51
C VAL A 589 -2.56 -0.84 -14.95
N LEU A 590 -3.07 -2.05 -15.16
CA LEU A 590 -3.21 -2.63 -16.48
C LEU A 590 -4.23 -1.87 -17.36
N ARG A 591 -5.44 -1.61 -16.83
CA ARG A 591 -6.48 -0.80 -17.49
C ARG A 591 -5.90 0.53 -17.98
N ASP A 592 -5.19 1.26 -17.12
CA ASP A 592 -4.68 2.59 -17.42
C ASP A 592 -3.53 2.54 -18.44
N LYS A 593 -2.66 1.53 -18.38
CA LYS A 593 -1.66 1.28 -19.44
C LYS A 593 -2.31 0.93 -20.78
N TRP A 594 -3.39 0.14 -20.79
CA TRP A 594 -4.16 -0.16 -22.00
C TRP A 594 -4.90 1.06 -22.55
N LEU A 595 -5.57 1.85 -21.70
CA LEU A 595 -6.22 3.09 -22.10
C LEU A 595 -5.20 4.07 -22.73
N ARG A 596 -4.00 4.24 -22.14
CA ARG A 596 -2.90 4.99 -22.76
C ARG A 596 -2.56 4.46 -24.16
N LYS A 597 -2.39 3.14 -24.33
CA LYS A 597 -2.07 2.54 -25.64
C LYS A 597 -3.17 2.73 -26.68
N LEU A 598 -4.43 2.44 -26.34
CA LEU A 598 -5.57 2.59 -27.26
C LEU A 598 -5.77 4.05 -27.67
N ILE A 599 -5.76 4.98 -26.71
CA ILE A 599 -5.93 6.41 -26.96
C ILE A 599 -4.74 6.96 -27.79
N SER A 600 -3.51 6.53 -27.52
CA SER A 600 -2.34 6.92 -28.31
C SER A 600 -2.34 6.33 -29.72
N ASP A 601 -2.87 5.13 -29.94
CA ASP A 601 -3.00 4.51 -31.27
C ASP A 601 -4.09 5.18 -32.13
N ILE A 602 -5.21 5.60 -31.52
CA ILE A 602 -6.32 6.25 -32.26
C ILE A 602 -5.99 7.71 -32.65
N TRP A 603 -5.32 8.47 -31.77
CA TRP A 603 -5.11 9.93 -31.94
C TRP A 603 -3.64 10.40 -31.91
N GLY A 604 -2.66 9.51 -31.83
CA GLY A 604 -1.24 9.83 -32.03
C GLY A 604 -0.56 10.69 -30.95
N GLY A 605 -1.15 10.78 -29.75
CA GLY A 605 -0.58 11.53 -28.61
C GLY A 605 -0.31 10.62 -27.42
N GLN A 606 0.96 10.52 -27.00
CA GLN A 606 1.38 9.63 -25.89
C GLN A 606 0.80 10.06 -24.53
N ASP A 607 0.63 11.36 -24.30
CA ASP A 607 0.15 11.91 -23.02
C ASP A 607 -1.35 12.23 -22.97
N LEU A 608 -2.08 12.07 -24.08
CA LEU A 608 -3.46 12.56 -24.21
C LEU A 608 -4.40 11.99 -23.12
N TYR A 609 -4.26 10.71 -22.78
CA TYR A 609 -4.96 10.08 -21.68
C TYR A 609 -4.64 10.74 -20.32
N THR A 610 -3.36 11.01 -20.05
CA THR A 610 -2.91 11.62 -18.79
C THR A 610 -3.49 13.03 -18.65
N THR A 611 -3.44 13.82 -19.71
CA THR A 611 -4.06 15.16 -19.76
C THR A 611 -5.56 15.11 -19.51
N TRP A 612 -6.28 14.22 -20.19
CA TRP A 612 -7.73 14.05 -20.02
C TRP A 612 -8.12 13.57 -18.61
N ARG A 613 -7.33 12.69 -17.99
CA ARG A 613 -7.56 12.24 -16.63
C ARG A 613 -7.36 13.39 -15.62
N GLN A 614 -6.24 14.11 -15.72
CA GLN A 614 -5.97 15.28 -14.88
C GLN A 614 -7.05 16.37 -15.04
N ALA A 615 -7.48 16.64 -16.28
CA ALA A 615 -8.57 17.58 -16.56
C ALA A 615 -9.89 17.13 -15.91
N ASN A 616 -10.25 15.85 -16.02
CA ASN A 616 -11.43 15.29 -15.38
C ASN A 616 -11.38 15.40 -13.85
N ASP A 617 -10.25 15.07 -13.23
CA ASP A 617 -10.10 15.14 -11.77
C ASP A 617 -10.16 16.60 -11.26
N GLY A 618 -9.58 17.54 -12.00
CA GLY A 618 -9.72 18.98 -11.76
C GLY A 618 -11.16 19.48 -11.92
N ALA A 619 -11.85 19.03 -12.96
CA ALA A 619 -13.26 19.37 -13.22
C ALA A 619 -14.21 18.77 -12.16
N VAL A 620 -13.95 17.56 -11.64
CA VAL A 620 -14.70 17.01 -10.48
C VAL A 620 -14.50 17.89 -9.26
N LYS A 621 -13.25 18.25 -8.91
CA LYS A 621 -12.96 19.11 -7.75
C LYS A 621 -13.69 20.46 -7.84
N ASN A 622 -13.71 21.07 -9.02
CA ASN A 622 -14.41 22.32 -9.30
C ASN A 622 -15.94 22.16 -9.42
N GLY A 623 -16.43 20.96 -9.73
CA GLY A 623 -17.85 20.62 -9.74
C GLY A 623 -18.41 20.48 -8.32
N LYS A 624 -17.67 19.80 -7.44
CA LYS A 624 -18.01 19.60 -6.03
C LYS A 624 -18.07 20.90 -5.23
N SER A 625 -17.07 21.78 -5.38
CA SER A 625 -16.99 23.02 -4.60
C SER A 625 -18.16 23.99 -4.80
N LYS A 626 -18.93 23.84 -5.89
CA LYS A 626 -20.18 24.57 -6.13
C LYS A 626 -21.30 24.17 -5.16
N PHE A 627 -21.26 22.96 -4.61
CA PHE A 627 -22.26 22.42 -3.70
C PHE A 627 -21.90 22.61 -2.23
N THR A 628 -20.65 22.96 -1.88
CA THR A 628 -20.21 23.07 -0.49
C THR A 628 -21.14 23.97 0.36
N ALA A 629 -21.62 25.09 -0.17
CA ALA A 629 -22.57 25.97 0.55
C ALA A 629 -23.98 25.38 0.74
N MET A 630 -24.45 24.55 -0.21
CA MET A 630 -25.70 23.80 -0.08
C MET A 630 -25.56 22.66 0.94
N VAL A 631 -24.42 21.95 0.91
CA VAL A 631 -24.11 20.87 1.85
C VAL A 631 -23.93 21.41 3.28
N ASP A 632 -23.35 22.60 3.44
CA ASP A 632 -23.28 23.34 4.70
C ASP A 632 -24.69 23.68 5.24
N GLN A 633 -25.62 24.12 4.39
CA GLN A 633 -27.01 24.33 4.79
C GLN A 633 -27.72 23.02 5.16
N LEU A 634 -27.48 21.94 4.41
CA LEU A 634 -28.05 20.61 4.70
C LEU A 634 -27.49 20.02 6.01
N SER A 635 -26.24 20.29 6.38
CA SER A 635 -25.63 19.79 7.63
C SER A 635 -26.23 20.42 8.89
N ASN A 636 -26.84 21.61 8.75
CA ASN A 636 -27.61 22.27 9.82
C ASN A 636 -29.04 21.71 9.98
N ILE A 637 -29.49 20.81 9.09
CA ILE A 637 -30.80 20.15 9.16
C ILE A 637 -30.60 18.73 9.67
N GLN A 638 -31.32 18.33 10.72
CA GLN A 638 -31.24 16.97 11.27
C GLN A 638 -31.58 15.90 10.22
N GLY A 639 -30.60 15.05 9.91
CA GLY A 639 -30.70 14.02 8.85
C GLY A 639 -30.72 14.59 7.42
N GLY A 640 -30.36 15.86 7.21
CA GLY A 640 -30.43 16.53 5.92
C GLY A 640 -29.45 15.97 4.88
N LEU A 641 -28.25 15.60 5.33
CA LEU A 641 -27.22 14.98 4.49
C LEU A 641 -27.63 13.59 4.03
N GLU A 642 -28.07 12.73 4.96
CA GLU A 642 -28.53 11.37 4.70
C GLU A 642 -29.73 11.36 3.74
N ARG A 643 -30.71 12.24 3.96
CA ARG A 643 -31.90 12.35 3.10
C ARG A 643 -31.54 12.70 1.66
N GLU A 644 -30.58 13.59 1.45
CA GLU A 644 -30.15 13.94 0.09
C GLU A 644 -29.33 12.81 -0.55
N LEU A 645 -28.50 12.08 0.20
CA LEU A 645 -27.84 10.86 -0.31
C LEU A 645 -28.87 9.80 -0.76
N ILE A 646 -29.91 9.56 0.04
CA ILE A 646 -31.02 8.66 -0.32
C ILE A 646 -31.74 9.17 -1.58
N ASN A 647 -32.08 10.45 -1.64
CA ASN A 647 -32.74 11.08 -2.79
C ASN A 647 -31.95 10.84 -4.09
N GLN A 648 -30.64 11.13 -4.07
CA GLN A 648 -29.74 10.92 -5.21
C GLN A 648 -29.66 9.45 -5.65
N LEU A 649 -29.70 8.49 -4.71
CA LEU A 649 -29.75 7.05 -5.02
C LEU A 649 -31.09 6.63 -5.64
N VAL A 650 -32.22 7.15 -5.15
CA VAL A 650 -33.55 6.92 -5.73
C VAL A 650 -33.61 7.46 -7.16
N LEU A 651 -33.16 8.70 -7.39
CA LEU A 651 -33.10 9.32 -8.71
C LEU A 651 -32.16 8.55 -9.67
N TRP A 652 -31.09 7.94 -9.16
CA TRP A 652 -30.23 7.05 -9.94
C TRP A 652 -30.95 5.75 -10.35
N GLU A 653 -31.71 5.14 -9.44
CA GLU A 653 -32.45 3.90 -9.68
C GLU A 653 -33.62 4.11 -10.66
N ASP A 654 -34.38 5.21 -10.54
CA ASP A 654 -35.43 5.58 -11.49
C ASP A 654 -34.86 5.82 -12.91
N LYS A 655 -33.70 6.47 -13.01
CA LYS A 655 -32.95 6.59 -14.26
C LYS A 655 -32.52 5.22 -14.81
N ARG A 656 -31.97 4.34 -13.96
CA ARG A 656 -31.48 3.01 -14.33
C ARG A 656 -32.59 2.10 -14.84
N THR A 657 -33.78 2.20 -14.24
CA THR A 657 -34.99 1.47 -14.62
C THR A 657 -35.75 2.11 -15.80
N GLY A 658 -35.26 3.23 -16.34
CA GLY A 658 -35.82 3.87 -17.54
C GLY A 658 -37.03 4.78 -17.29
N ARG A 659 -37.33 5.11 -16.03
CA ARG A 659 -38.42 6.04 -15.65
C ARG A 659 -38.11 7.51 -15.95
N GLY A 660 -36.83 7.82 -16.23
CA GLY A 660 -36.34 9.14 -16.61
C GLY A 660 -35.17 9.57 -15.73
N ALA A 661 -34.29 10.43 -16.27
CA ALA A 661 -33.26 11.07 -15.47
C ALA A 661 -33.77 12.43 -15.00
N SER A 662 -33.92 12.64 -13.68
CA SER A 662 -34.18 13.98 -13.15
C SER A 662 -32.97 14.90 -13.40
N THR A 663 -33.24 16.20 -13.57
CA THR A 663 -32.23 17.27 -13.55
C THR A 663 -31.49 17.35 -12.22
N ASP A 664 -32.11 16.88 -11.15
CA ASP A 664 -31.62 17.03 -9.78
C ASP A 664 -30.59 15.95 -9.41
N LEU A 665 -30.48 14.91 -10.24
CA LEU A 665 -29.50 13.83 -10.09
C LEU A 665 -28.08 14.35 -10.38
N ASN A 666 -27.28 14.51 -9.34
CA ASN A 666 -25.94 15.09 -9.43
C ASN A 666 -24.89 14.35 -8.58
N PRO A 667 -24.06 13.49 -9.21
CA PRO A 667 -22.94 12.82 -8.53
C PRO A 667 -21.90 13.73 -7.86
N HIS A 668 -21.79 15.01 -8.26
CA HIS A 668 -20.87 15.94 -7.60
C HIS A 668 -21.44 16.43 -6.26
N LEU A 669 -22.76 16.60 -6.16
CA LEU A 669 -23.44 16.83 -4.89
C LEU A 669 -23.31 15.60 -3.98
N TYR A 670 -23.55 14.40 -4.53
CA TYR A 670 -23.38 13.15 -3.79
C TYR A 670 -21.96 12.97 -3.22
N GLU A 671 -20.93 13.18 -4.05
CA GLU A 671 -19.53 13.10 -3.58
C GLU A 671 -19.19 14.24 -2.61
N GLU A 672 -19.67 15.47 -2.82
CA GLU A 672 -19.40 16.60 -1.90
C GLU A 672 -20.07 16.40 -0.53
N ILE A 673 -21.25 15.78 -0.46
CA ILE A 673 -21.86 15.40 0.83
C ILE A 673 -20.94 14.44 1.58
N LEU A 674 -20.47 13.37 0.93
CA LEU A 674 -19.55 12.42 1.56
C LEU A 674 -18.23 13.08 1.98
N ASP A 675 -17.61 13.84 1.08
CA ASP A 675 -16.35 14.54 1.32
C ASP A 675 -16.47 15.58 2.45
N TYR A 676 -17.54 16.40 2.46
CA TYR A 676 -17.82 17.34 3.54
C TYR A 676 -18.07 16.60 4.88
N SER A 677 -18.88 15.54 4.85
CA SER A 677 -19.23 14.75 6.05
C SER A 677 -17.99 14.16 6.72
N MET A 678 -17.01 13.68 5.94
CA MET A 678 -15.74 13.13 6.44
C MET A 678 -14.71 14.21 6.78
N ARG A 679 -14.72 15.38 6.11
CA ARG A 679 -13.82 16.50 6.43
C ARG A 679 -14.20 17.23 7.71
N ASN A 680 -15.50 17.33 8.01
CA ASN A 680 -16.07 18.13 9.09
C ASN A 680 -16.80 17.30 10.15
N GLY A 681 -16.68 15.96 10.10
CA GLY A 681 -17.22 15.03 11.10
C GLY A 681 -18.74 15.10 11.28
N LYS A 682 -19.52 15.24 10.20
CA LYS A 682 -20.99 15.24 10.21
C LYS A 682 -21.55 13.94 9.63
N MET A 683 -22.77 13.55 10.00
CA MET A 683 -23.41 12.26 9.66
C MET A 683 -22.74 11.06 10.37
N THR A 684 -23.56 10.06 10.68
CA THR A 684 -23.13 8.83 11.38
C THR A 684 -22.00 8.10 10.67
N MET A 685 -21.20 7.38 11.46
CA MET A 685 -20.12 6.52 10.99
C MET A 685 -20.59 5.47 9.98
N GLU A 686 -21.73 4.83 10.24
CA GLU A 686 -22.34 3.89 9.30
C GLU A 686 -22.81 4.56 8.02
N GLY A 687 -23.44 5.75 8.09
CA GLY A 687 -23.86 6.51 6.92
C GLY A 687 -22.69 6.84 5.99
N LYS A 688 -21.62 7.42 6.53
CA LYS A 688 -20.40 7.78 5.78
C LYS A 688 -19.86 6.62 4.94
N LEU A 689 -19.73 5.44 5.53
CA LEU A 689 -19.16 4.26 4.85
C LEU A 689 -20.18 3.54 3.95
N PHE A 690 -21.44 3.40 4.38
CA PHE A 690 -22.49 2.74 3.60
C PHE A 690 -22.78 3.49 2.31
N TYR A 691 -23.00 4.82 2.36
CA TYR A 691 -23.31 5.60 1.17
C TYR A 691 -22.13 5.67 0.19
N LEU A 692 -20.89 5.63 0.70
CA LEU A 692 -19.70 5.48 -0.14
C LEU A 692 -19.68 4.13 -0.88
N VAL A 693 -19.86 3.02 -0.16
CA VAL A 693 -19.93 1.67 -0.76
C VAL A 693 -21.10 1.58 -1.75
N ARG A 694 -22.28 2.04 -1.35
CA ARG A 694 -23.51 2.00 -2.15
C ARG A 694 -23.35 2.79 -3.44
N GLY A 695 -22.89 4.05 -3.34
CA GLY A 695 -22.71 4.94 -4.49
C GLY A 695 -21.73 4.39 -5.52
N VAL A 696 -20.65 3.74 -5.09
CA VAL A 696 -19.69 3.08 -5.97
C VAL A 696 -20.26 1.79 -6.57
N ALA A 697 -20.90 0.94 -5.77
CA ALA A 697 -21.45 -0.33 -6.22
C ALA A 697 -22.53 -0.18 -7.32
N VAL A 698 -23.37 0.86 -7.21
CA VAL A 698 -24.43 1.16 -8.21
C VAL A 698 -23.93 1.99 -9.41
N GLY A 699 -22.68 2.46 -9.40
CA GLY A 699 -22.09 3.29 -10.45
C GLY A 699 -22.51 4.76 -10.42
N LEU A 700 -23.03 5.27 -9.29
CA LEU A 700 -23.28 6.71 -9.10
C LEU A 700 -21.95 7.46 -8.89
N LEU A 701 -21.01 6.83 -8.19
CA LEU A 701 -19.60 7.20 -8.10
C LEU A 701 -18.74 6.16 -8.85
N SER A 702 -17.63 6.57 -9.47
CA SER A 702 -16.67 5.61 -10.03
C SER A 702 -15.73 5.05 -8.96
N ILE A 703 -15.18 3.86 -9.21
CA ILE A 703 -14.20 3.23 -8.31
C ILE A 703 -12.93 4.08 -8.12
N ASP A 704 -12.57 4.90 -9.12
CA ASP A 704 -11.45 5.84 -9.02
C ASP A 704 -11.71 6.96 -7.98
N ARG A 705 -12.98 7.32 -7.73
CA ARG A 705 -13.34 8.30 -6.67
C ARG A 705 -13.13 7.72 -5.28
N LEU A 706 -13.51 6.46 -5.05
CA LEU A 706 -13.24 5.74 -3.80
C LEU A 706 -11.73 5.76 -3.48
N ARG A 707 -10.90 5.44 -4.47
CA ARG A 707 -9.43 5.43 -4.33
C ARG A 707 -8.83 6.82 -4.17
N THR A 708 -9.43 7.84 -4.77
CA THR A 708 -9.03 9.23 -4.54
C THR A 708 -9.28 9.61 -3.08
N MET A 709 -10.46 9.29 -2.54
CA MET A 709 -10.81 9.57 -1.13
C MET A 709 -9.98 8.75 -0.14
N ALA A 710 -9.77 7.45 -0.41
CA ALA A 710 -8.93 6.56 0.40
C ALA A 710 -7.42 6.76 0.18
N GLY A 711 -7.02 7.58 -0.80
CA GLY A 711 -5.64 7.92 -1.10
C GLY A 711 -5.13 9.11 -0.29
N GLU A 712 -3.82 9.13 -0.03
CA GLU A 712 -3.21 10.12 0.86
C GLU A 712 -3.27 11.56 0.31
N THR A 713 -3.33 11.71 -1.02
CA THR A 713 -3.41 12.99 -1.73
C THR A 713 -4.71 13.76 -1.51
N SER A 714 -5.78 13.13 -1.02
CA SER A 714 -7.04 13.82 -0.70
C SER A 714 -7.00 14.57 0.63
N GLY A 715 -6.12 14.16 1.55
CA GLY A 715 -6.13 14.58 2.95
C GLY A 715 -7.30 14.01 3.78
N ILE A 716 -8.32 13.41 3.18
CA ILE A 716 -9.50 12.86 3.88
C ILE A 716 -9.08 11.69 4.78
N LEU A 717 -8.25 10.78 4.27
CA LEU A 717 -7.69 9.64 5.02
C LEU A 717 -7.01 10.06 6.35
N SER A 718 -6.47 11.28 6.40
CA SER A 718 -5.80 11.82 7.59
C SER A 718 -6.75 12.35 8.67
N ARG A 719 -8.02 12.62 8.30
CA ARG A 719 -9.12 13.06 9.18
C ARG A 719 -10.07 11.90 9.51
N TYR A 720 -10.27 11.00 8.56
CA TYR A 720 -11.20 9.88 8.64
C TYR A 720 -10.46 8.56 8.34
N PRO A 721 -9.76 7.98 9.33
CA PRO A 721 -8.86 6.84 9.12
C PRO A 721 -9.53 5.57 8.58
N TRP A 722 -10.83 5.42 8.76
CA TRP A 722 -11.59 4.20 8.40
C TRP A 722 -11.66 3.93 6.89
N LEU A 723 -11.37 4.94 6.06
CA LEU A 723 -11.15 4.75 4.61
C LEU A 723 -9.96 3.85 4.29
N ASP A 724 -9.04 3.64 5.23
CA ASP A 724 -7.87 2.76 5.08
C ASP A 724 -8.27 1.28 4.91
N TYR A 725 -9.50 0.89 5.25
CA TYR A 725 -10.10 -0.40 4.86
C TYR A 725 -10.16 -0.61 3.33
N PHE A 726 -10.24 0.49 2.57
CA PHE A 726 -10.20 0.52 1.10
C PHE A 726 -8.79 0.83 0.56
N TYR A 727 -7.79 1.01 1.42
CA TYR A 727 -6.41 1.23 1.01
C TYR A 727 -5.72 -0.11 0.78
N LYS A 728 -5.21 -0.33 -0.45
CA LYS A 728 -4.68 -1.61 -0.98
C LYS A 728 -5.59 -2.86 -0.87
N LYS A 729 -6.74 -2.83 -0.17
CA LYS A 729 -7.69 -3.95 0.03
C LYS A 729 -9.12 -3.54 -0.34
N ASN A 730 -9.97 -4.48 -0.76
CA ASN A 730 -11.42 -4.27 -1.01
C ASN A 730 -11.75 -3.10 -1.97
N ASN A 731 -10.85 -2.80 -2.90
CA ASN A 731 -10.83 -1.56 -3.66
C ASN A 731 -11.03 -1.77 -5.17
N THR A 732 -11.45 -2.97 -5.58
CA THR A 732 -11.93 -3.28 -6.92
C THR A 732 -13.46 -3.17 -6.99
N LEU A 733 -14.02 -2.89 -8.18
CA LEU A 733 -15.47 -2.76 -8.33
C LEU A 733 -16.25 -4.04 -7.94
N PRO A 734 -15.80 -5.27 -8.28
CA PRO A 734 -16.48 -6.49 -7.85
C PRO A 734 -16.50 -6.69 -6.33
N GLU A 735 -15.39 -6.41 -5.63
CA GLU A 735 -15.33 -6.48 -4.16
C GLU A 735 -16.33 -5.49 -3.52
N VAL A 736 -16.38 -4.26 -4.02
CA VAL A 736 -17.31 -3.23 -3.51
C VAL A 736 -18.78 -3.59 -3.82
N GLN A 737 -19.05 -4.24 -4.96
CA GLN A 737 -20.40 -4.75 -5.29
C GLN A 737 -20.82 -5.92 -4.38
N ALA A 738 -19.92 -6.86 -4.10
CA ALA A 738 -20.15 -7.95 -3.15
C ALA A 738 -20.36 -7.42 -1.72
N LEU A 739 -19.54 -6.45 -1.30
CA LEU A 739 -19.67 -5.75 -0.03
C LEU A 739 -21.03 -5.04 0.08
N ASN A 740 -21.44 -4.27 -0.94
CA ASN A 740 -22.77 -3.66 -0.99
C ASN A 740 -23.89 -4.68 -0.77
N LYS A 741 -23.87 -5.80 -1.52
CA LYS A 741 -24.90 -6.86 -1.43
C LYS A 741 -24.95 -7.46 -0.01
N ARG A 742 -23.82 -7.55 0.68
CA ARG A 742 -23.73 -7.99 2.09
C ARG A 742 -24.37 -7.02 3.06
N LEU A 743 -24.22 -5.71 2.82
CA LEU A 743 -24.70 -4.62 3.68
C LEU A 743 -26.16 -4.22 3.43
N GLU A 744 -26.78 -4.68 2.33
CA GLU A 744 -28.19 -4.39 2.02
C GLU A 744 -29.17 -4.94 3.06
N GLU A 745 -30.08 -4.09 3.51
CA GLU A 745 -31.10 -4.43 4.50
C GLU A 745 -32.45 -4.81 3.85
N PRO A 746 -33.16 -5.85 4.36
CA PRO A 746 -34.43 -6.30 3.80
C PRO A 746 -35.47 -5.17 3.75
N GLY A 747 -35.97 -4.88 2.55
CA GLY A 747 -37.00 -3.84 2.34
C GLY A 747 -36.52 -2.39 2.44
N LYS A 748 -35.22 -2.16 2.70
CA LYS A 748 -34.62 -0.82 2.85
C LYS A 748 -33.31 -0.69 2.06
N PRO A 749 -33.35 -0.72 0.71
CA PRO A 749 -32.16 -0.82 -0.15
C PRO A 749 -31.29 0.45 -0.20
N PHE A 750 -31.68 1.53 0.47
CA PHE A 750 -30.96 2.80 0.54
C PHE A 750 -30.68 3.27 1.97
N ASP A 751 -31.19 2.57 3.00
CA ASP A 751 -30.85 2.87 4.39
C ASP A 751 -29.71 1.94 4.83
N TYR A 752 -28.77 2.46 5.62
CA TYR A 752 -27.86 1.61 6.38
C TYR A 752 -28.58 0.97 7.58
N GLY A 753 -28.03 -0.13 8.10
CA GLY A 753 -28.66 -0.91 9.16
C GLY A 753 -27.69 -1.68 10.04
N PRO A 754 -28.22 -2.62 10.85
CA PRO A 754 -27.44 -3.49 11.74
C PRO A 754 -26.26 -4.18 11.05
N LYS A 755 -26.39 -4.59 9.78
CA LYS A 755 -25.28 -5.21 9.02
C LYS A 755 -24.13 -4.23 8.79
N THR A 756 -24.41 -2.95 8.64
CA THR A 756 -23.40 -1.89 8.49
C THR A 756 -22.69 -1.63 9.82
N THR A 757 -23.42 -1.53 10.93
CA THR A 757 -22.83 -1.39 12.28
C THR A 757 -21.96 -2.60 12.63
N LEU A 758 -22.42 -3.82 12.34
CA LEU A 758 -21.63 -5.05 12.56
C LEU A 758 -20.39 -5.09 11.65
N TRP A 759 -20.49 -4.77 10.37
CA TRP A 759 -19.33 -4.67 9.48
C TRP A 759 -18.32 -3.63 9.97
N LEU A 760 -18.78 -2.47 10.42
CA LEU A 760 -17.92 -1.42 10.99
C LEU A 760 -17.15 -1.97 12.21
N HIS A 761 -17.84 -2.44 13.25
CA HIS A 761 -17.21 -2.88 14.50
C HIS A 761 -16.48 -4.24 14.41
N LEU A 762 -16.90 -5.15 13.52
CA LEU A 762 -16.37 -6.52 13.42
C LEU A 762 -15.40 -6.73 12.23
N GLU A 763 -15.25 -5.75 11.33
CA GLU A 763 -14.24 -5.81 10.25
C GLU A 763 -13.46 -4.51 10.10
N VAL A 764 -14.12 -3.38 9.81
CA VAL A 764 -13.43 -2.10 9.50
C VAL A 764 -12.57 -1.63 10.66
N MET A 765 -13.11 -1.64 11.88
CA MET A 765 -12.38 -1.21 13.07
C MET A 765 -11.22 -2.13 13.47
N ARG A 766 -11.09 -3.30 12.84
CA ARG A 766 -10.07 -4.32 13.12
C ARG A 766 -8.91 -4.32 12.12
N VAL A 767 -8.89 -3.38 11.17
CA VAL A 767 -7.75 -3.21 10.26
C VAL A 767 -6.62 -2.53 11.03
N GLU A 768 -5.46 -3.17 11.14
CA GLU A 768 -4.39 -2.68 12.04
C GLU A 768 -3.82 -1.33 11.57
N SER A 769 -3.65 -1.13 10.26
CA SER A 769 -3.22 0.16 9.69
C SER A 769 -4.22 1.29 9.96
N THR A 770 -5.52 0.99 10.05
CA THR A 770 -6.54 1.94 10.52
C THR A 770 -6.31 2.31 11.99
N ARG A 771 -5.96 1.35 12.86
CA ARG A 771 -5.68 1.56 14.29
C ARG A 771 -4.39 2.34 14.52
N GLU A 772 -3.35 2.11 13.71
CA GLU A 772 -2.15 2.96 13.68
C GLU A 772 -2.50 4.41 13.31
N ARG A 773 -3.29 4.62 12.24
CA ARG A 773 -3.72 5.96 11.82
C ARG A 773 -4.60 6.65 12.86
N ILE A 774 -5.47 5.93 13.57
CA ILE A 774 -6.25 6.44 14.71
C ILE A 774 -5.35 6.87 15.86
N SER A 775 -4.39 6.04 16.24
CA SER A 775 -3.42 6.37 17.30
C SER A 775 -2.64 7.65 16.96
N LYS A 776 -2.24 7.80 15.69
CA LYS A 776 -1.60 9.03 15.15
C LYS A 776 -2.54 10.24 15.11
N ALA A 777 -3.82 10.06 14.80
CA ALA A 777 -4.82 11.13 14.80
C ALA A 777 -5.10 11.65 16.22
N ILE A 778 -5.15 10.73 17.20
CA ILE A 778 -5.32 11.00 18.62
C ILE A 778 -4.10 11.68 19.25
N SER A 779 -2.88 11.30 18.87
CA SER A 779 -1.66 11.75 19.55
C SER A 779 -1.27 13.21 19.27
N GLY A 780 -1.84 13.86 18.25
CA GLY A 780 -1.43 15.20 17.80
C GLY A 780 -2.43 16.33 18.10
N VAL A 781 -2.09 17.55 17.65
CA VAL A 781 -2.97 18.74 17.67
C VAL A 781 -4.29 18.49 16.90
N ARG A 782 -4.30 17.51 16.01
CA ARG A 782 -5.50 17.09 15.25
C ARG A 782 -6.65 16.61 16.14
N ALA A 783 -6.39 16.20 17.39
CA ALA A 783 -7.43 15.85 18.36
C ALA A 783 -8.45 16.99 18.59
N GLU A 784 -8.03 18.27 18.46
CA GLU A 784 -8.95 19.43 18.56
C GLU A 784 -10.00 19.49 17.44
N ASN A 785 -9.72 18.85 16.29
CA ASN A 785 -10.58 18.90 15.11
C ASN A 785 -11.44 17.62 14.97
N LEU A 786 -11.51 16.79 16.01
CA LEU A 786 -12.40 15.64 16.06
C LEU A 786 -13.79 16.11 16.45
N ASP A 787 -14.76 15.94 15.56
CA ASP A 787 -16.16 16.28 15.83
C ASP A 787 -16.78 15.29 16.83
N HIS A 788 -17.78 15.74 17.60
CA HIS A 788 -18.42 14.94 18.64
C HIS A 788 -19.18 13.72 18.11
N GLU A 789 -19.49 13.66 16.81
CA GLU A 789 -20.10 12.47 16.16
C GLU A 789 -19.07 11.37 15.86
N ASP A 790 -17.79 11.70 15.64
CA ASP A 790 -16.74 10.70 15.37
C ASP A 790 -16.06 10.18 16.66
N VAL A 791 -16.12 10.97 17.75
CA VAL A 791 -15.48 10.66 19.05
C VAL A 791 -15.91 9.30 19.66
N PRO A 792 -17.20 8.92 19.74
CA PRO A 792 -17.63 7.63 20.31
C PRO A 792 -16.91 6.42 19.72
N THR A 793 -16.86 6.40 18.39
CA THR A 793 -16.20 5.36 17.61
C THR A 793 -14.69 5.35 17.87
N LEU A 794 -14.05 6.53 17.91
CA LEU A 794 -12.60 6.65 18.17
C LEU A 794 -12.21 6.21 19.60
N VAL A 795 -12.92 6.65 20.64
CA VAL A 795 -12.57 6.30 22.03
C VAL A 795 -12.73 4.80 22.30
N SER A 796 -13.71 4.15 21.66
CA SER A 796 -13.92 2.69 21.79
C SER A 796 -12.74 1.85 21.24
N GLN A 797 -11.91 2.43 20.37
CA GLN A 797 -10.76 1.75 19.74
C GLN A 797 -9.39 2.23 20.26
N ALA A 798 -9.36 3.30 21.05
CA ALA A 798 -8.19 3.72 21.81
C ALA A 798 -7.83 2.67 22.89
N ASP A 799 -6.56 2.63 23.28
CA ASP A 799 -6.13 2.02 24.53
C ASP A 799 -6.11 3.08 25.65
N TRP A 800 -5.87 2.66 26.89
CA TRP A 800 -5.84 3.58 28.02
C TRP A 800 -4.76 4.68 27.88
N THR A 801 -3.63 4.42 27.20
CA THR A 801 -2.60 5.45 26.99
C THR A 801 -3.04 6.51 25.98
N ASN A 802 -3.76 6.13 24.92
CA ASN A 802 -4.33 7.08 23.98
C ASN A 802 -5.55 7.80 24.55
N ILE A 803 -6.39 7.15 25.37
CA ILE A 803 -7.43 7.84 26.17
C ILE A 803 -6.77 8.91 27.06
N ASP A 804 -5.67 8.61 27.74
CA ASP A 804 -4.95 9.60 28.54
C ASP A 804 -4.46 10.80 27.70
N ARG A 805 -4.00 10.54 26.46
CA ARG A 805 -3.63 11.61 25.52
C ARG A 805 -4.83 12.40 25.01
N MET A 806 -5.99 11.76 24.78
CA MET A 806 -7.23 12.41 24.33
C MET A 806 -7.85 13.30 25.41
N THR A 807 -7.83 12.88 26.66
CA THR A 807 -8.35 13.66 27.80
C THR A 807 -7.35 14.71 28.30
N GLY A 808 -6.21 14.89 27.63
CA GLY A 808 -5.21 15.90 27.99
C GLY A 808 -5.53 17.29 27.45
N MET A 809 -4.75 18.27 27.91
CA MET A 809 -4.80 19.64 27.40
C MET A 809 -4.04 19.76 26.06
N VAL A 810 -4.41 20.76 25.25
CA VAL A 810 -3.68 21.11 24.02
C VAL A 810 -2.61 22.16 24.32
N SER A 811 -3.03 23.25 24.95
CA SER A 811 -2.20 24.36 25.40
C SER A 811 -2.97 25.20 26.41
N GLY A 812 -2.33 25.58 27.53
CA GLY A 812 -3.00 26.37 28.57
C GLY A 812 -4.24 25.67 29.13
N THR A 813 -5.37 26.37 29.18
CA THR A 813 -6.64 25.86 29.72
C THR A 813 -7.59 25.28 28.64
N ARG A 814 -7.10 24.95 27.44
CA ARG A 814 -7.94 24.35 26.38
C ARG A 814 -7.87 22.82 26.40
N GLU A 815 -8.99 22.20 26.77
CA GLU A 815 -9.23 20.76 26.69
C GLU A 815 -9.28 20.30 25.23
N LYS A 816 -8.83 19.06 24.95
CA LYS A 816 -8.89 18.44 23.62
C LYS A 816 -10.30 18.00 23.20
N LEU A 817 -11.14 17.60 24.16
CA LEU A 817 -12.49 17.12 23.91
C LEU A 817 -13.51 18.20 24.31
N SER A 818 -14.54 18.39 23.50
CA SER A 818 -15.67 19.26 23.86
C SER A 818 -16.55 18.60 24.93
N PRO A 819 -17.33 19.37 25.72
CA PRO A 819 -18.27 18.80 26.69
C PRO A 819 -19.29 17.82 26.07
N GLU A 820 -19.66 18.03 24.80
CA GLU A 820 -20.54 17.13 24.04
C GLU A 820 -19.82 15.82 23.69
N ALA A 821 -18.58 15.89 23.21
CA ALA A 821 -17.73 14.73 22.93
C ALA A 821 -17.49 13.88 24.21
N VAL A 822 -17.29 14.52 25.35
CA VAL A 822 -17.13 13.85 26.66
C VAL A 822 -18.39 13.05 27.02
N ARG A 823 -19.60 13.63 26.84
CA ARG A 823 -20.88 12.91 27.06
C ARG A 823 -21.09 11.78 26.05
N ASN A 824 -20.76 12.03 24.78
CA ASN A 824 -20.91 11.07 23.69
C ASN A 824 -19.98 9.84 23.84
N SER A 825 -18.80 9.99 24.44
CA SER A 825 -17.79 8.92 24.59
C SER A 825 -18.34 7.56 25.08
N TYR A 826 -19.30 7.55 26.00
CA TYR A 826 -19.91 6.31 26.52
C TYR A 826 -20.68 5.50 25.46
N THR A 827 -21.27 6.15 24.45
CA THR A 827 -22.14 5.46 23.48
C THR A 827 -21.36 4.44 22.64
N GLY A 828 -20.14 4.79 22.22
CA GLY A 828 -19.28 3.94 21.39
C GLY A 828 -18.75 2.70 22.12
N PHE A 829 -18.44 2.83 23.42
CA PHE A 829 -18.16 1.66 24.27
C PHE A 829 -19.37 0.72 24.37
N GLY A 830 -20.58 1.29 24.47
CA GLY A 830 -21.83 0.54 24.45
C GLY A 830 -22.00 -0.27 23.18
N THR A 831 -21.85 0.36 22.00
CA THR A 831 -21.90 -0.35 20.71
C THR A 831 -20.80 -1.41 20.59
N LYS A 832 -19.56 -1.12 20.99
CA LYS A 832 -18.45 -2.09 20.91
C LYS A 832 -18.67 -3.30 21.82
N PHE A 833 -19.03 -3.10 23.09
CA PHE A 833 -19.31 -4.21 24.01
C PHE A 833 -20.53 -5.02 23.55
N LYS A 834 -21.57 -4.39 23.00
CA LYS A 834 -22.72 -5.10 22.43
C LYS A 834 -22.35 -5.95 21.22
N ALA A 835 -21.56 -5.41 20.28
CA ALA A 835 -21.08 -6.16 19.11
C ALA A 835 -20.21 -7.37 19.52
N LEU A 836 -19.35 -7.20 20.54
CA LEU A 836 -18.56 -8.31 21.12
C LEU A 836 -19.45 -9.33 21.85
N ALA A 837 -20.47 -8.88 22.59
CA ALA A 837 -21.42 -9.77 23.27
C ALA A 837 -22.26 -10.59 22.27
N ARG A 838 -22.71 -9.99 21.17
CA ARG A 838 -23.38 -10.75 20.08
C ARG A 838 -22.44 -11.75 19.43
N LEU A 839 -21.14 -11.45 19.28
CA LEU A 839 -20.16 -12.43 18.81
C LEU A 839 -20.00 -13.62 19.76
N VAL A 840 -20.03 -13.42 21.09
CA VAL A 840 -20.05 -14.53 22.07
C VAL A 840 -21.31 -15.39 21.92
N GLN A 841 -22.48 -14.80 21.69
CA GLN A 841 -23.72 -15.58 21.46
C GLN A 841 -23.62 -16.42 20.18
N MET A 842 -23.14 -15.83 19.08
CA MET A 842 -22.93 -16.55 17.81
C MET A 842 -21.90 -17.68 17.90
N GLU A 843 -21.02 -17.69 18.92
CA GLU A 843 -20.07 -18.77 19.16
C GLU A 843 -20.76 -19.99 19.78
N GLU A 844 -21.67 -19.79 20.72
CA GLU A 844 -22.47 -20.87 21.32
C GLU A 844 -23.41 -21.52 20.29
N ASP A 845 -23.92 -20.74 19.34
CA ASP A 845 -24.74 -21.21 18.22
C ASP A 845 -23.94 -21.88 17.08
N GLY A 846 -22.60 -21.86 17.14
CA GLY A 846 -21.72 -22.39 16.09
C GLY A 846 -21.74 -21.58 14.78
N VAL A 847 -22.14 -20.31 14.83
CA VAL A 847 -22.28 -19.40 13.67
C VAL A 847 -21.02 -18.57 13.43
N ALA A 848 -20.36 -18.09 14.50
CA ALA A 848 -19.14 -17.30 14.42
C ALA A 848 -18.34 -17.36 15.73
N GLN A 849 -17.02 -17.50 15.67
CA GLN A 849 -16.17 -17.71 16.86
C GLN A 849 -15.69 -16.41 17.51
N PHE A 850 -15.57 -16.39 18.84
CA PHE A 850 -14.95 -15.30 19.59
C PHE A 850 -13.48 -15.64 19.86
N THR A 851 -12.57 -14.94 19.17
CA THR A 851 -11.14 -15.23 19.08
C THR A 851 -10.30 -14.54 20.18
N ASP A 852 -9.02 -14.91 20.29
CA ASP A 852 -8.09 -14.26 21.24
C ASP A 852 -7.86 -12.77 20.93
N ARG A 853 -8.06 -12.32 19.69
CA ARG A 853 -8.06 -10.88 19.37
C ARG A 853 -9.35 -10.20 19.79
N ASP A 854 -10.50 -10.88 19.72
CA ASP A 854 -11.74 -10.37 20.32
C ASP A 854 -11.57 -10.21 21.83
N MET A 855 -10.85 -11.14 22.46
CA MET A 855 -10.46 -11.07 23.86
C MET A 855 -9.49 -9.92 24.14
N HIS A 856 -8.47 -9.71 23.30
CA HIS A 856 -7.55 -8.57 23.40
C HIS A 856 -8.28 -7.23 23.22
N GLU A 857 -9.17 -7.11 22.23
CA GLU A 857 -9.99 -5.91 22.02
C GLU A 857 -10.96 -5.65 23.15
N ALA A 858 -11.54 -6.70 23.75
CA ALA A 858 -12.38 -6.60 24.93
C ALA A 858 -11.56 -6.11 26.13
N ALA A 859 -10.42 -6.75 26.44
CA ALA A 859 -9.55 -6.37 27.55
C ALA A 859 -9.03 -4.93 27.41
N LYS A 860 -8.55 -4.56 26.21
CA LYS A 860 -8.12 -3.19 25.88
C LYS A 860 -9.26 -2.19 26.08
N ALA A 861 -10.46 -2.48 25.55
CA ALA A 861 -11.61 -1.57 25.68
C ALA A 861 -12.12 -1.46 27.12
N ILE A 862 -12.11 -2.54 27.91
CA ILE A 862 -12.45 -2.53 29.33
C ILE A 862 -11.50 -1.61 30.11
N VAL A 863 -10.19 -1.76 29.91
CA VAL A 863 -9.16 -0.96 30.61
C VAL A 863 -9.17 0.50 30.15
N ALA A 864 -9.36 0.76 28.85
CA ALA A 864 -9.56 2.11 28.31
C ALA A 864 -10.81 2.79 28.88
N TYR A 865 -11.91 2.04 29.02
CA TYR A 865 -13.15 2.51 29.63
C TYR A 865 -12.98 2.86 31.11
N ILE A 866 -12.32 2.00 31.92
CA ILE A 866 -12.04 2.30 33.34
C ILE A 866 -11.26 3.61 33.46
N HIS A 867 -10.19 3.77 32.66
CA HIS A 867 -9.36 4.97 32.70
C HIS A 867 -10.14 6.23 32.31
N MET A 868 -10.97 6.14 31.26
CA MET A 868 -11.84 7.23 30.82
C MET A 868 -12.87 7.63 31.89
N ASP A 869 -13.63 6.67 32.42
CA ASP A 869 -14.67 6.92 33.43
C ASP A 869 -14.07 7.52 34.71
N ASN A 870 -12.89 7.04 35.10
CA ASN A 870 -12.18 7.55 36.28
C ASN A 870 -11.77 9.01 36.15
N ILE A 871 -11.34 9.43 34.96
CA ILE A 871 -11.05 10.84 34.66
C ILE A 871 -12.34 11.65 34.67
N PHE A 872 -13.32 11.26 33.85
CA PHE A 872 -14.57 12.02 33.66
C PHE A 872 -15.37 12.17 34.96
N THR A 873 -15.36 11.18 35.85
CA THR A 873 -16.06 11.27 37.14
C THR A 873 -15.23 11.90 38.26
N ARG A 874 -13.93 12.17 38.07
CA ARG A 874 -12.97 12.47 39.15
C ARG A 874 -12.88 11.36 40.19
N ASN A 875 -12.88 10.09 39.77
CA ASN A 875 -12.52 8.96 40.62
C ASN A 875 -11.00 8.86 40.77
N ALA A 876 -10.27 9.07 39.67
CA ALA A 876 -8.82 9.14 39.60
C ALA A 876 -8.46 10.06 38.41
N SER A 877 -8.05 11.30 38.70
CA SER A 877 -7.83 12.34 37.69
C SER A 877 -6.79 13.35 38.18
N ARG A 878 -6.05 13.93 37.24
CA ARG A 878 -5.32 15.19 37.47
C ARG A 878 -6.28 16.39 37.30
N GLY A 879 -5.92 17.55 37.86
CA GLY A 879 -6.80 18.72 37.93
C GLY A 879 -7.10 19.42 36.60
N ASP A 880 -6.36 19.10 35.55
CA ASP A 880 -6.36 19.70 34.21
C ASP A 880 -7.05 18.81 33.15
N ARG A 881 -8.15 18.15 33.53
CA ARG A 881 -8.81 17.12 32.72
C ARG A 881 -10.33 17.38 32.56
N PRO A 882 -10.95 16.97 31.43
CA PRO A 882 -12.38 17.10 31.19
C PRO A 882 -13.21 16.25 32.17
N VAL A 883 -14.33 16.80 32.66
CA VAL A 883 -15.12 16.24 33.77
C VAL A 883 -16.62 16.35 33.51
N LEU A 884 -17.36 15.30 33.86
CA LEU A 884 -18.82 15.30 33.98
C LEU A 884 -19.24 15.44 35.44
N THR A 885 -20.22 16.30 35.69
CA THR A 885 -20.93 16.34 36.96
C THR A 885 -21.93 15.18 37.03
N TRP A 886 -22.33 14.76 38.22
CA TRP A 886 -23.41 13.78 38.37
C TRP A 886 -24.72 14.23 37.73
N ASP A 887 -25.02 15.54 37.74
CA ASP A 887 -26.17 16.09 37.02
C ASP A 887 -26.07 15.92 35.49
N HIS A 888 -24.88 16.10 34.90
CA HIS A 888 -24.65 15.78 33.48
C HIS A 888 -24.78 14.29 33.17
N ILE A 889 -24.53 13.39 34.14
CA ILE A 889 -24.69 11.95 33.97
C ILE A 889 -26.18 11.56 34.09
N ASP A 890 -26.85 12.04 35.14
CA ASP A 890 -28.23 11.68 35.48
C ASP A 890 -29.24 12.27 34.50
N ASN A 891 -29.10 13.56 34.18
CA ASN A 891 -30.08 14.37 33.45
C ASN A 891 -29.58 14.82 32.06
N GLY A 892 -28.26 14.79 31.82
CA GLY A 892 -27.67 15.26 30.57
C GLY A 892 -27.79 14.25 29.42
N THR A 893 -28.08 14.75 28.23
CA THR A 893 -27.98 14.03 26.96
C THR A 893 -26.76 14.51 26.15
N GLY A 894 -26.39 13.76 25.11
CA GLY A 894 -25.40 14.14 24.10
C GLY A 894 -25.91 13.85 22.68
N PRO A 895 -25.30 14.42 21.62
CA PRO A 895 -25.76 14.26 20.24
C PRO A 895 -26.03 12.80 19.81
N SER A 896 -25.17 11.84 20.20
CA SER A 896 -25.30 10.44 19.79
C SER A 896 -26.10 9.55 20.76
N THR A 897 -26.80 10.14 21.73
CA THR A 897 -27.43 9.42 22.86
C THR A 897 -28.89 8.99 22.63
N SER A 898 -29.45 9.20 21.43
CA SER A 898 -30.85 8.83 21.12
C SER A 898 -31.89 9.44 22.09
N ASN A 899 -31.60 10.63 22.64
CA ASN A 899 -32.36 11.29 23.72
C ASN A 899 -32.36 10.58 25.09
N LEU A 900 -31.58 9.51 25.28
CA LEU A 900 -31.35 8.91 26.59
C LEU A 900 -30.28 9.70 27.37
N THR A 901 -30.33 9.67 28.69
CA THR A 901 -29.31 10.33 29.52
C THR A 901 -27.99 9.54 29.53
N VAL A 902 -26.87 10.22 29.76
CA VAL A 902 -25.53 9.59 29.75
C VAL A 902 -25.46 8.40 30.71
N GLY A 903 -26.11 8.47 31.87
CA GLY A 903 -26.26 7.38 32.83
C GLY A 903 -26.84 6.09 32.21
N LYS A 904 -27.81 6.19 31.28
CA LYS A 904 -28.40 5.01 30.62
C LYS A 904 -27.41 4.24 29.73
N TYR A 905 -26.34 4.89 29.28
CA TYR A 905 -25.21 4.23 28.62
C TYR A 905 -24.16 3.77 29.63
N ARG A 906 -23.78 4.64 30.58
CA ARG A 906 -22.72 4.43 31.57
C ARG A 906 -23.01 3.28 32.55
N THR A 907 -24.20 3.21 33.15
CA THR A 907 -24.49 2.25 34.23
C THR A 907 -24.33 0.78 33.80
N PRO A 908 -24.87 0.31 32.65
CA PRO A 908 -24.62 -1.06 32.16
C PRO A 908 -23.14 -1.37 31.91
N GLN A 909 -22.37 -0.38 31.44
CA GLN A 909 -20.96 -0.52 31.13
C GLN A 909 -20.12 -0.64 32.41
N ASN A 910 -20.42 0.16 33.42
CA ASN A 910 -19.78 0.07 34.74
C ASN A 910 -20.03 -1.26 35.43
N ASP A 911 -21.27 -1.74 35.45
CA ASP A 911 -21.58 -3.01 36.11
C ASP A 911 -20.95 -4.19 35.37
N PHE A 912 -20.92 -4.17 34.03
CA PHE A 912 -20.17 -5.13 33.23
C PHE A 912 -18.68 -5.15 33.62
N VAL A 913 -18.05 -3.99 33.61
CA VAL A 913 -16.61 -3.81 33.89
C VAL A 913 -16.28 -4.17 35.35
N PHE A 914 -17.11 -3.75 36.31
CA PHE A 914 -16.97 -4.07 37.72
C PHE A 914 -17.00 -5.58 37.95
N ASN A 915 -17.96 -6.28 37.33
CA ASN A 915 -18.06 -7.75 37.42
C ASN A 915 -16.85 -8.45 36.80
N VAL A 916 -16.34 -7.97 35.65
CA VAL A 916 -15.09 -8.50 35.06
C VAL A 916 -13.91 -8.30 36.01
N VAL A 917 -13.74 -7.10 36.59
CA VAL A 917 -12.64 -6.81 37.52
C VAL A 917 -12.74 -7.69 38.78
N GLN A 918 -13.93 -7.81 39.39
CA GLN A 918 -14.16 -8.63 40.57
C GLN A 918 -13.86 -10.12 40.31
N GLU A 919 -14.35 -10.68 39.20
CA GLU A 919 -14.17 -12.10 38.88
C GLU A 919 -12.80 -12.43 38.25
N SER A 920 -12.04 -11.43 37.79
CA SER A 920 -10.71 -11.62 37.19
C SER A 920 -9.69 -12.24 38.14
N GLY A 921 -9.78 -11.94 39.44
CA GLY A 921 -8.78 -12.32 40.44
C GLY A 921 -7.53 -11.42 40.47
N PHE A 922 -7.61 -10.19 39.95
CA PHE A 922 -6.50 -9.22 39.99
C PHE A 922 -6.05 -8.90 41.43
N ASP A 923 -4.73 -8.95 41.66
CA ASP A 923 -4.13 -8.65 42.96
C ASP A 923 -3.96 -7.13 43.17
N PHE A 924 -4.84 -6.56 43.99
CA PHE A 924 -4.77 -5.15 44.37
C PHE A 924 -3.82 -4.85 45.54
N SER A 925 -3.17 -5.85 46.16
CA SER A 925 -2.36 -5.67 47.38
C SER A 925 -1.19 -4.69 47.24
N ARG A 926 -0.76 -4.43 46.00
CA ARG A 926 0.35 -3.52 45.64
C ARG A 926 -0.06 -2.05 45.54
N TYR A 927 -1.35 -1.74 45.63
CA TYR A 927 -1.89 -0.39 45.46
C TYR A 927 -2.55 0.08 46.75
N THR A 928 -2.25 1.31 47.17
CA THR A 928 -2.64 1.83 48.49
C THR A 928 -4.00 2.53 48.46
N HIS A 929 -4.37 3.17 47.35
CA HIS A 929 -5.59 3.96 47.26
C HIS A 929 -6.70 3.27 46.44
N ILE A 930 -6.39 2.18 45.72
CA ILE A 930 -7.30 1.51 44.80
C ILE A 930 -7.43 0.01 45.10
N ASN A 931 -8.67 -0.49 45.03
CA ASN A 931 -9.02 -1.91 45.14
C ASN A 931 -10.20 -2.26 44.19
N ALA A 932 -10.55 -3.55 44.11
CA ALA A 932 -11.64 -4.06 43.27
C ALA A 932 -13.03 -3.42 43.53
N GLY A 933 -13.24 -2.82 44.70
CA GLY A 933 -14.49 -2.15 45.07
C GLY A 933 -14.57 -0.68 44.64
N ASN A 934 -13.43 0.00 44.46
CA ASN A 934 -13.37 1.45 44.21
C ASN A 934 -12.55 1.86 42.96
N LEU A 935 -12.00 0.90 42.20
CA LEU A 935 -11.31 1.14 40.93
C LEU A 935 -12.18 1.89 39.92
N ILE A 936 -13.49 1.66 39.95
CA ILE A 936 -14.49 2.35 39.13
C ILE A 936 -15.71 2.67 39.99
N ARG A 937 -16.41 3.78 39.70
CA ARG A 937 -17.61 4.17 40.47
C ARG A 937 -18.83 3.38 40.01
N ARG A 938 -19.13 2.32 40.76
CA ARG A 938 -20.30 1.43 40.59
C ARG A 938 -21.61 2.22 40.71
N GLU A 939 -22.58 1.90 39.86
CA GLU A 939 -23.94 2.49 39.89
C GLU A 939 -25.07 1.44 39.87
N ASN A 940 -24.72 0.16 40.02
CA ASN A 940 -25.59 -1.01 40.19
C ASN A 940 -27.03 -0.89 39.64
N MET A 941 -27.24 -1.38 38.41
CA MET A 941 -28.54 -1.44 37.74
C MET A 941 -29.63 -2.13 38.56
N GLU A 942 -29.26 -3.14 39.34
CA GLU A 942 -30.20 -3.96 40.15
C GLU A 942 -30.52 -3.28 41.49
N HIS A 943 -29.58 -2.50 42.05
CA HIS A 943 -29.69 -1.78 43.32
C HIS A 943 -29.09 -0.36 43.24
N PRO A 944 -29.80 0.63 42.67
CA PRO A 944 -29.28 1.99 42.49
C PRO A 944 -28.86 2.68 43.79
N GLU A 945 -29.41 2.26 44.93
CA GLU A 945 -29.02 2.67 46.29
C GLU A 945 -27.57 2.31 46.66
N GLU A 946 -26.95 1.34 45.98
CA GLU A 946 -25.53 0.94 46.16
C GLU A 946 -24.54 1.79 45.32
N SER A 947 -24.99 2.90 44.72
CA SER A 947 -24.15 3.75 43.87
C SER A 947 -23.00 4.42 44.64
N ASP A 948 -21.75 4.16 44.25
CA ASP A 948 -20.60 4.88 44.80
C ASP A 948 -20.44 6.24 44.09
N ARG A 949 -20.82 7.31 44.79
CA ARG A 949 -20.65 8.70 44.36
C ARG A 949 -19.69 9.49 45.24
N THR A 950 -18.75 8.79 45.91
CA THR A 950 -17.77 9.36 46.85
C THR A 950 -16.97 10.51 46.22
N ARG A 951 -16.88 11.63 46.94
CA ARG A 951 -16.09 12.80 46.52
C ARG A 951 -14.69 12.75 47.15
N TYR A 952 -13.67 12.66 46.31
CA TYR A 952 -12.26 12.72 46.70
C TYR A 952 -11.72 14.15 46.66
N THR A 953 -10.75 14.48 47.51
CA THR A 953 -9.99 15.75 47.40
C THR A 953 -9.09 15.75 46.16
N PRO A 954 -8.60 16.90 45.66
CA PRO A 954 -7.68 16.93 44.51
C PRO A 954 -6.44 16.05 44.72
N THR A 955 -5.82 16.11 45.90
CA THR A 955 -4.67 15.25 46.26
C THR A 955 -5.01 13.76 46.16
N GLN A 956 -6.15 13.35 46.71
CA GLN A 956 -6.61 11.96 46.61
C GLN A 956 -6.92 11.53 45.17
N GLN A 957 -7.40 12.44 44.31
CA GLN A 957 -7.65 12.15 42.89
C GLN A 957 -6.33 11.94 42.12
N GLU A 958 -5.28 12.69 42.46
CA GLU A 958 -3.94 12.55 41.87
C GLU A 958 -3.21 11.29 42.36
N GLU A 959 -3.26 11.01 43.67
CA GLU A 959 -2.72 9.76 44.26
C GLU A 959 -3.37 8.52 43.62
N ARG A 960 -4.71 8.52 43.51
CA ARG A 960 -5.47 7.46 42.82
C ARG A 960 -5.16 7.39 41.33
N TYR A 961 -4.85 8.52 40.68
CA TYR A 961 -4.51 8.54 39.26
C TYR A 961 -3.16 7.87 38.97
N GLU A 962 -2.14 8.08 39.80
CA GLU A 962 -0.87 7.37 39.62
C GLU A 962 -1.01 5.86 39.91
N ASP A 963 -1.74 5.47 40.96
CA ASP A 963 -2.06 4.05 41.23
C ASP A 963 -2.81 3.41 40.04
N ALA A 964 -3.86 4.07 39.55
CA ALA A 964 -4.65 3.61 38.40
C ALA A 964 -3.77 3.45 37.15
N ARG A 965 -2.95 4.46 36.84
CA ARG A 965 -2.03 4.44 35.70
C ARG A 965 -1.01 3.31 35.80
N GLY A 966 -0.49 3.03 37.00
CA GLY A 966 0.43 1.92 37.25
C GLY A 966 -0.20 0.53 37.13
N LEU A 967 -1.52 0.40 37.33
CA LEU A 967 -2.21 -0.89 37.30
C LEU A 967 -2.85 -1.23 35.95
N MET A 968 -3.25 -0.26 35.11
CA MET A 968 -3.98 -0.53 33.85
C MET A 968 -3.31 -1.60 32.97
N GLY A 969 -2.00 -1.53 32.77
CA GLY A 969 -1.26 -2.50 31.96
C GLY A 969 -1.18 -3.91 32.57
N GLN A 970 -1.20 -4.01 33.91
CA GLN A 970 -1.23 -5.30 34.61
C GLN A 970 -2.64 -5.89 34.59
N LEU A 971 -3.66 -5.06 34.83
CA LEU A 971 -5.07 -5.44 34.77
C LEU A 971 -5.46 -5.93 33.37
N GLN A 972 -4.98 -5.29 32.29
CA GLN A 972 -5.21 -5.76 30.93
C GLN A 972 -4.68 -7.19 30.72
N LYS A 973 -3.44 -7.47 31.18
CA LYS A 973 -2.83 -8.81 31.11
C LYS A 973 -3.62 -9.85 31.91
N THR A 974 -4.08 -9.51 33.11
CA THR A 974 -4.89 -10.41 33.94
C THR A 974 -6.27 -10.68 33.35
N ILE A 975 -6.92 -9.68 32.76
CA ILE A 975 -8.20 -9.85 32.05
C ILE A 975 -8.01 -10.75 30.81
N MET A 976 -6.93 -10.58 30.04
CA MET A 976 -6.60 -11.47 28.91
C MET A 976 -6.42 -12.94 29.32
N GLN A 977 -5.91 -13.20 30.52
CA GLN A 977 -5.76 -14.56 31.07
C GLN A 977 -7.10 -15.20 31.52
N ARG A 978 -8.22 -14.45 31.51
CA ARG A 978 -9.55 -14.88 31.98
C ARG A 978 -10.65 -14.69 30.92
N PRO A 979 -10.52 -15.32 29.74
CA PRO A 979 -11.55 -15.23 28.69
C PRO A 979 -12.90 -15.83 29.12
N ASP A 980 -12.88 -16.78 30.05
CA ASP A 980 -14.07 -17.36 30.69
C ASP A 980 -14.95 -16.28 31.35
N VAL A 981 -14.33 -15.40 32.13
CA VAL A 981 -15.00 -14.29 32.83
C VAL A 981 -15.54 -13.29 31.83
N VAL A 982 -14.73 -12.89 30.84
CA VAL A 982 -15.13 -11.85 29.88
C VAL A 982 -16.26 -12.33 28.98
N LYS A 983 -16.22 -13.56 28.45
CA LYS A 983 -17.32 -14.15 27.68
C LYS A 983 -18.61 -14.23 28.50
N LYS A 984 -18.53 -14.75 29.73
CA LYS A 984 -19.66 -14.82 30.69
C LYS A 984 -20.28 -13.43 30.95
N CYS A 985 -19.45 -12.43 31.25
CA CYS A 985 -19.91 -11.08 31.54
C CYS A 985 -20.48 -10.38 30.29
N LEU A 986 -19.82 -10.48 29.13
CA LEU A 986 -20.35 -9.93 27.87
C LEU A 986 -21.74 -10.49 27.56
N LYS A 987 -21.92 -11.82 27.70
CA LYS A 987 -23.22 -12.48 27.52
C LYS A 987 -24.27 -11.98 28.51
N LYS A 988 -23.96 -11.89 29.83
CA LYS A 988 -24.91 -11.37 30.84
C LYS A 988 -25.41 -9.96 30.50
N PHE A 989 -24.54 -9.12 29.92
CA PHE A 989 -24.84 -7.71 29.65
C PHE A 989 -25.29 -7.41 28.20
N ALA A 990 -25.38 -8.41 27.32
CA ALA A 990 -25.65 -8.24 25.88
C ALA A 990 -26.84 -7.33 25.55
N ASP A 991 -27.99 -7.54 26.21
CA ASP A 991 -29.22 -6.75 25.99
C ASP A 991 -29.29 -5.48 26.86
N HIS A 992 -28.40 -5.34 27.84
CA HIS A 992 -28.29 -4.16 28.70
C HIS A 992 -27.48 -3.04 28.04
N PHE A 993 -26.50 -3.38 27.20
CA PHE A 993 -25.74 -2.41 26.43
C PHE A 993 -26.63 -1.63 25.45
N ARG A 994 -26.37 -0.32 25.36
CA ARG A 994 -27.09 0.64 24.52
C ARG A 994 -26.20 1.09 23.37
N GLU A 995 -26.73 1.02 22.17
CA GLU A 995 -26.07 1.44 20.94
C GLU A 995 -26.05 2.96 20.78
N GLU A 996 -24.94 3.47 20.26
CA GLU A 996 -24.87 4.81 19.69
C GLU A 996 -26.00 5.02 18.66
N ASN A 997 -26.64 6.20 18.66
CA ASN A 997 -27.67 6.65 17.72
C ASN A 997 -28.98 5.83 17.63
N TYR A 998 -29.07 4.64 18.24
CA TYR A 998 -30.20 3.71 18.04
C TYR A 998 -30.78 3.09 19.33
N ALA A 999 -30.39 3.58 20.50
CA ALA A 999 -30.79 3.00 21.80
C ALA A 999 -32.26 3.25 22.20
N ASP A 1000 -32.95 4.13 21.48
CA ASP A 1000 -34.38 4.43 21.62
C ASP A 1000 -35.29 3.34 21.03
N ARG A 1001 -34.72 2.43 20.22
CA ARG A 1001 -35.47 1.31 19.63
C ARG A 1001 -35.79 0.25 20.67
N ALA A 1002 -37.07 -0.17 20.69
CA ALA A 1002 -37.60 -1.11 21.69
C ALA A 1002 -36.85 -2.45 21.77
N GLU A 1003 -36.37 -2.97 20.64
CA GLU A 1003 -35.59 -4.22 20.55
C GLU A 1003 -34.06 -3.98 20.49
N GLY A 1004 -33.62 -2.71 20.51
CA GLY A 1004 -32.28 -2.30 20.11
C GLY A 1004 -32.06 -2.35 18.59
N TRP A 1005 -30.80 -2.20 18.17
CA TRP A 1005 -30.37 -2.22 16.77
C TRP A 1005 -29.57 -3.49 16.47
N LEU A 1006 -28.65 -3.85 17.37
CA LEU A 1006 -27.88 -5.08 17.35
C LEU A 1006 -28.61 -6.18 18.12
N THR A 1007 -29.62 -6.78 17.48
CA THR A 1007 -30.28 -8.00 17.96
C THR A 1007 -29.48 -9.24 17.59
N GLU A 1008 -29.71 -10.34 18.30
CA GLU A 1008 -29.16 -11.66 17.99
C GLU A 1008 -29.53 -12.10 16.57
N LYS A 1009 -30.81 -11.99 16.20
CA LYS A 1009 -31.33 -12.26 14.84
C LYS A 1009 -30.60 -11.46 13.75
N ASN A 1010 -30.46 -10.14 13.93
CA ASN A 1010 -29.79 -9.28 12.95
C ASN A 1010 -28.30 -9.64 12.81
N THR A 1011 -27.68 -10.11 13.90
CA THR A 1011 -26.29 -10.60 13.90
C THR A 1011 -26.16 -11.91 13.13
N GLN A 1012 -27.08 -12.86 13.34
CA GLN A 1012 -27.13 -14.12 12.61
C GLN A 1012 -27.37 -13.90 11.11
N GLU A 1013 -28.26 -12.97 10.74
CA GLU A 1013 -28.47 -12.55 9.35
C GLU A 1013 -27.23 -11.91 8.71
N TYR A 1014 -26.47 -11.09 9.46
CA TYR A 1014 -25.20 -10.51 8.99
C TYR A 1014 -24.15 -11.61 8.72
N PHE A 1015 -23.97 -12.58 9.62
CA PHE A 1015 -23.02 -13.67 9.38
C PHE A 1015 -23.45 -14.55 8.22
N ALA A 1016 -24.74 -14.91 8.13
CA ALA A 1016 -25.28 -15.63 6.98
C ALA A 1016 -25.07 -14.87 5.66
N SER A 1017 -25.34 -13.55 5.63
CA SER A 1017 -25.13 -12.73 4.42
C SER A 1017 -23.65 -12.67 4.05
N ARG A 1018 -22.76 -12.51 5.03
CA ARG A 1018 -21.29 -12.48 4.87
C ARG A 1018 -20.71 -13.74 4.23
N PHE A 1019 -21.26 -14.92 4.53
CA PHE A 1019 -20.86 -16.17 3.87
C PHE A 1019 -21.52 -16.36 2.50
N SER A 1020 -22.70 -15.80 2.27
CA SER A 1020 -23.40 -15.86 0.97
C SER A 1020 -22.92 -14.85 -0.08
N SER A 1021 -22.21 -13.80 0.33
CA SER A 1021 -21.68 -12.74 -0.55
C SER A 1021 -20.24 -12.97 -0.99
N THR A 1022 -19.55 -13.94 -0.38
CA THR A 1022 -18.17 -14.35 -0.69
C THR A 1022 -18.13 -15.65 -1.52
N ALA A 1023 -19.30 -16.25 -1.76
CA ALA A 1023 -19.58 -17.38 -2.65
C ALA A 1023 -20.25 -16.91 -3.95
#